data_AF-A0A813JLF1-F1
#
_entry.id   AF-A0A813JLF1-F1
#
_cell.length_a   1.000
_cell.length_b   1.000
_cell.length_c   1.000
_cell.angle_alpha   90.00
_cell.angle_beta   90.00
_cell.angle_gamma   90.00
#
_symmetry.space_group_name_H-M   'P 1'
#
loop_
_entity.id
_entity.type
_entity.pdbx_description
1 polymer ?
#
loop_
_entity_poly.entity_id
_entity_poly.type
_entity_poly.pdbx_seq_one_letter_code
_entity_poly.pdbx_strand_id
1 'polypeptide(L)'
;MAPLQKLLQSADHSWLQQLSADPETEKSAPNKTSRQVRSGHYVRVLPTPLPRPKLIIHSPDMAAALGVSDSECTSQEFAAFFSGQQAVANGSLESWCTPYALSIMGERMVRNCPFGNGNGYGDGRAVSVGEVVVSGRRWELQLKGGGTTPFCRGADGRAVLRSSVREFLASEAMHNLGVETTRALSLVVSDKGGETTQRPWYSARNKSDDPDMMVEEACAITTRVATSFLRVGHVDLFAKRAVGRTATKEQQLELKQMVEHALFREYADCLPGAPLAERAVAMLDEAAGRFARLAAGWLRVGFCQGNFNADNCLVGGRTMDYGPFGFMEKYDPFFAKWTGSGRHFAFINQPQAALANYYVFVDSVAPVLGEDAGEITRAVKARAAAQMKAAVADMWRTKMGFSETCSLAAEALWEELERLMRRSDVDYTILFRQLAAVAEVASEEETSGVQPLSPTPGAQVRAKDLVGAAQLNGLFGTCLQFVADSGRWAVAMESGEEKALKPENLEVRATGDQLLRPILAAFYVQPSEELKARWLHWLRVWRSALALESAGGGPAAAAARMRSANPKFIPREWMLIQAYDAAAKGDYGSVQELFKLFLTPYDEHPELEAKYFCKTPPEYQKKGGCERDVRKVALRGLAYHADWPEAYGEMLSDASEACSHWGLAFKPFPACATWIGSSTGSVFRERDARIAQSGSTVSKAPDELHERMSWDILQGGYSVNHGQLGSDHKPVCLEAVLRIAKGTAEMRGASSELRSGEPTTSEPVPENRGAENHSAGALCFCPRVGV
;
A
#
# COMPACT_ATOMS: atom_id res chain seq x y z
N MET A 1 5.90 44.41 -7.94
CA MET A 1 5.47 43.90 -6.62
C MET A 1 6.66 43.23 -5.98
N ALA A 2 6.82 43.30 -4.66
CA ALA A 2 7.84 42.50 -3.99
C ALA A 2 7.52 41.01 -4.19
N PRO A 3 8.52 40.10 -4.26
CA PRO A 3 8.26 38.67 -4.34
C PRO A 3 7.31 38.20 -3.22
N LEU A 4 6.42 37.25 -3.53
CA LEU A 4 5.42 36.68 -2.61
C LEU A 4 4.32 37.64 -2.14
N GLN A 5 4.31 38.91 -2.54
CA GLN A 5 3.35 39.89 -2.03
C GLN A 5 1.89 39.46 -2.22
N LYS A 6 1.55 38.86 -3.36
CA LYS A 6 0.19 38.34 -3.62
C LYS A 6 -0.19 37.21 -2.66
N LEU A 7 0.73 36.28 -2.42
CA LEU A 7 0.53 35.18 -1.48
C LEU A 7 0.28 35.72 -0.07
N LEU A 8 1.11 36.67 0.38
CA LEU A 8 0.97 37.28 1.72
C LEU A 8 -0.35 38.04 1.87
N GLN A 9 -0.80 38.74 0.84
CA GLN A 9 -2.08 39.44 0.83
C GLN A 9 -3.30 38.51 0.86
N SER A 10 -3.12 37.24 0.47
CA SER A 10 -4.17 36.22 0.48
C SER A 10 -4.27 35.44 1.80
N ALA A 11 -3.54 35.84 2.84
CA ALA A 11 -3.53 35.20 4.14
C ALA A 11 -4.92 35.16 4.79
N ASP A 12 -5.34 33.96 5.23
CA ASP A 12 -6.61 33.74 5.93
C ASP A 12 -6.47 32.47 6.79
N HIS A 13 -6.24 32.64 8.10
CA HIS A 13 -5.91 31.57 9.04
C HIS A 13 -7.14 31.02 9.76
N SER A 14 -8.01 30.31 9.04
CA SER A 14 -9.21 29.71 9.63
C SER A 14 -8.90 28.83 10.85
N TRP A 15 -7.80 28.09 10.85
CA TRP A 15 -7.39 27.28 12.00
C TRP A 15 -7.12 28.15 13.25
N LEU A 16 -6.37 29.24 13.10
CA LEU A 16 -6.03 30.12 14.22
C LEU A 16 -7.20 30.99 14.67
N GLN A 17 -8.10 31.35 13.74
CA GLN A 17 -9.25 32.21 13.98
C GLN A 17 -10.45 31.48 14.59
N GLN A 18 -10.68 30.22 14.22
CA GLN A 18 -11.87 29.46 14.61
C GLN A 18 -11.61 28.51 15.79
N LEU A 19 -10.35 28.16 16.05
CA LEU A 19 -9.98 27.19 17.09
C LEU A 19 -9.15 27.83 18.21
N SER A 20 -9.12 27.15 19.35
CA SER A 20 -8.39 27.61 20.53
C SER A 20 -6.92 27.19 20.50
N ALA A 21 -6.01 28.13 20.82
CA ALA A 21 -4.61 27.83 21.09
C ALA A 21 -4.45 27.01 22.38
N ASP A 22 -3.34 26.27 22.49
CA ASP A 22 -2.90 25.69 23.75
C ASP A 22 -2.70 26.79 24.81
N PRO A 23 -3.37 26.71 25.99
CA PRO A 23 -3.23 27.69 27.06
C PRO A 23 -1.78 27.86 27.57
N GLU A 24 -0.92 26.86 27.38
CA GLU A 24 0.49 26.92 27.80
C GLU A 24 1.43 27.52 26.73
N THR A 25 0.90 27.97 25.58
CA THR A 25 1.66 28.47 24.42
C THR A 25 2.65 29.58 24.80
N GLU A 26 2.18 30.65 25.45
CA GLU A 26 3.02 31.81 25.79
C GLU A 26 4.04 31.48 26.89
N LYS A 27 3.60 30.72 27.91
CA LYS A 27 4.45 30.32 29.03
C LYS A 27 5.61 29.42 28.59
N SER A 28 5.38 28.61 27.56
CA SER A 28 6.35 27.63 27.04
C SER A 28 7.05 28.08 25.76
N ALA A 29 6.86 29.33 25.34
CA ALA A 29 7.56 29.90 24.19
C ALA A 29 9.08 29.71 24.34
N PRO A 30 9.81 29.34 23.27
CA PRO A 30 9.40 29.29 21.87
C PRO A 30 8.75 27.97 21.43
N ASN A 31 8.30 27.10 22.35
CA ASN A 31 7.66 25.81 22.06
C ASN A 31 8.55 24.85 21.26
N LYS A 32 9.85 24.84 21.55
CA LYS A 32 10.86 24.04 20.84
C LYS A 32 11.28 22.75 21.54
N THR A 33 10.76 22.49 22.73
CA THR A 33 11.08 21.33 23.55
C THR A 33 9.86 20.43 23.73
N SER A 34 10.10 19.11 23.76
CA SER A 34 9.04 18.12 23.90
C SER A 34 8.25 18.33 25.21
N ARG A 35 6.94 18.52 25.11
CA ARG A 35 6.04 18.64 26.27
C ARG A 35 4.63 18.16 25.94
N GLN A 36 3.90 17.79 26.98
CA GLN A 36 2.51 17.37 26.82
C GLN A 36 1.62 18.60 26.56
N VAL A 37 0.78 18.54 25.53
CA VAL A 37 -0.26 19.54 25.24
C VAL A 37 -1.60 18.98 25.68
N ARG A 38 -2.22 19.56 26.71
CA ARG A 38 -3.41 19.00 27.37
C ARG A 38 -4.74 19.51 26.83
N SER A 39 -4.74 20.70 26.23
CA SER A 39 -5.91 21.41 25.70
C SER A 39 -5.44 22.31 24.56
N GLY A 40 -6.37 22.83 23.77
CA GLY A 40 -6.09 23.60 22.57
C GLY A 40 -5.86 22.73 21.33
N HIS A 41 -6.20 23.30 20.18
CA HIS A 41 -6.17 22.68 18.85
C HIS A 41 -4.85 22.90 18.12
N TYR A 42 -4.06 23.86 18.59
CA TYR A 42 -2.74 24.16 18.03
C TYR A 42 -1.83 24.78 19.08
N VAL A 43 -0.52 24.72 18.81
CA VAL A 43 0.49 25.48 19.54
C VAL A 43 1.17 26.43 18.56
N ARG A 44 1.29 27.71 18.91
CA ARG A 44 2.08 28.65 18.10
C ARG A 44 3.56 28.30 18.21
N VAL A 45 4.21 28.13 17.07
CA VAL A 45 5.64 27.81 16.97
C VAL A 45 6.19 28.44 15.71
N LEU A 46 7.38 29.06 15.79
CA LEU A 46 8.11 29.51 14.60
C LEU A 46 8.89 28.36 14.00
N PRO A 47 8.97 28.19 12.67
CA PRO A 47 9.91 27.23 12.08
C PRO A 47 11.37 27.58 12.42
N THR A 48 12.25 26.59 12.43
CA THR A 48 13.70 26.76 12.55
C THR A 48 14.28 26.86 11.13
N PRO A 49 14.83 28.01 10.69
CA PRO A 49 15.35 28.15 9.33
C PRO A 49 16.46 27.15 9.00
N LEU A 50 16.57 26.75 7.73
CA LEU A 50 17.79 26.09 7.24
C LEU A 50 18.87 27.14 6.95
N PRO A 51 20.13 26.91 7.36
CA PRO A 51 21.21 27.77 6.92
C PRO A 51 21.50 27.55 5.43
N ARG A 52 21.94 28.60 4.73
CA ARG A 52 22.32 28.55 3.30
C ARG A 52 21.26 27.85 2.42
N PRO A 53 20.00 28.33 2.45
CA PRO A 53 18.93 27.67 1.72
C PRO A 53 19.16 27.76 0.21
N LYS A 54 19.02 26.63 -0.47
CA LYS A 54 19.07 26.53 -1.93
C LYS A 54 17.85 25.79 -2.43
N LEU A 55 17.09 26.44 -3.31
CA LEU A 55 15.99 25.79 -4.02
C LEU A 55 16.55 24.74 -4.98
N ILE A 56 16.04 23.51 -4.90
CA ILE A 56 16.34 22.42 -5.84
C ILE A 56 15.33 22.44 -6.99
N ILE A 57 14.04 22.49 -6.64
CA ILE A 57 12.93 22.42 -7.58
C ILE A 57 11.65 22.98 -6.91
N HIS A 58 10.73 23.49 -7.73
CA HIS A 58 9.36 23.82 -7.35
C HIS A 58 8.37 23.20 -8.32
N SER A 59 7.12 23.04 -7.91
CA SER A 59 6.01 22.62 -8.77
C SER A 59 5.38 23.86 -9.41
N PRO A 60 5.48 24.05 -10.74
CA PRO A 60 4.92 25.23 -11.42
C PRO A 60 3.39 25.30 -11.26
N ASP A 61 2.71 24.17 -11.39
CA ASP A 61 1.24 24.10 -11.27
C ASP A 61 0.77 24.46 -9.86
N MET A 62 1.47 23.97 -8.82
CA MET A 62 1.14 24.32 -7.44
C MET A 62 1.47 25.78 -7.12
N ALA A 63 2.57 26.31 -7.65
CA ALA A 63 2.91 27.73 -7.52
C ALA A 63 1.84 28.61 -8.16
N ALA A 64 1.41 28.27 -9.39
CA ALA A 64 0.35 28.98 -10.10
C ALA A 64 -0.99 28.93 -9.34
N ALA A 65 -1.35 27.78 -8.77
CA ALA A 65 -2.56 27.64 -7.94
C ALA A 65 -2.51 28.47 -6.63
N LEU A 66 -1.32 28.86 -6.18
CA LEU A 66 -1.10 29.80 -5.07
C LEU A 66 -0.91 31.25 -5.54
N GLY A 67 -1.02 31.52 -6.84
CA GLY A 67 -0.82 32.86 -7.41
C GLY A 67 0.63 33.32 -7.39
N VAL A 68 1.59 32.40 -7.27
CA VAL A 68 3.04 32.65 -7.28
C VAL A 68 3.60 32.33 -8.66
N SER A 69 4.31 33.27 -9.27
CA SER A 69 4.94 33.08 -10.59
C SER A 69 6.25 32.30 -10.49
N ASP A 70 6.68 31.65 -11.59
CA ASP A 70 7.98 30.97 -11.66
C ASP A 70 9.18 31.90 -11.35
N SER A 71 9.09 33.17 -11.75
CA SER A 71 10.10 34.18 -11.40
C SER A 71 10.15 34.46 -9.91
N GLU A 72 9.02 34.41 -9.21
CA GLU A 72 9.00 34.54 -7.75
C GLU A 72 9.52 33.28 -7.06
N CYS A 73 9.23 32.10 -7.60
CA CYS A 73 9.75 30.84 -7.06
C CYS A 73 11.27 30.79 -7.03
N THR A 74 11.94 31.44 -7.99
CA THR A 74 13.41 31.48 -8.06
C THR A 74 14.06 32.62 -7.26
N SER A 75 13.27 33.43 -6.56
CA SER A 75 13.76 34.53 -5.72
C SER A 75 14.43 34.06 -4.42
N GLN A 76 15.27 34.91 -3.83
CA GLN A 76 15.90 34.64 -2.53
C GLN A 76 14.86 34.61 -1.41
N GLU A 77 13.85 35.47 -1.49
CA GLU A 77 12.73 35.58 -0.55
C GLU A 77 11.90 34.29 -0.52
N PHE A 78 11.66 33.68 -1.68
CA PHE A 78 10.97 32.38 -1.76
C PHE A 78 11.77 31.28 -1.06
N ALA A 79 13.06 31.14 -1.39
CA ALA A 79 13.92 30.14 -0.75
C ALA A 79 14.05 30.39 0.76
N ALA A 80 14.14 31.65 1.19
CA ALA A 80 14.18 32.03 2.60
C ALA A 80 12.88 31.67 3.34
N PHE A 81 11.72 32.06 2.84
CA PHE A 81 10.44 31.77 3.48
C PHE A 81 10.19 30.26 3.59
N PHE A 82 10.31 29.54 2.48
CA PHE A 82 10.07 28.09 2.42
C PHE A 82 11.20 27.23 2.99
N SER A 83 12.28 27.86 3.48
CA SER A 83 13.27 27.20 4.35
C SER A 83 13.06 27.48 5.83
N GLY A 84 11.99 28.21 6.20
CA GLY A 84 11.61 28.48 7.58
C GLY A 84 11.93 29.90 8.08
N GLN A 85 12.35 30.84 7.22
CA GLN A 85 12.58 32.22 7.65
C GLN A 85 11.27 33.03 7.67
N GLN A 86 10.47 32.83 8.75
CA GLN A 86 9.13 33.43 8.88
C GLN A 86 9.11 34.96 8.80
N ALA A 87 10.22 35.64 9.12
CA ALA A 87 10.34 37.09 9.01
C ALA A 87 10.03 37.63 7.61
N VAL A 88 10.25 36.84 6.55
CA VAL A 88 9.92 37.21 5.15
C VAL A 88 8.41 37.49 4.99
N ALA A 89 7.55 36.84 5.77
CA ALA A 89 6.12 37.06 5.72
C ALA A 89 5.66 38.38 6.35
N ASN A 90 6.54 39.13 7.01
CA ASN A 90 6.24 40.42 7.65
C ASN A 90 4.97 40.41 8.54
N GLY A 91 4.73 39.28 9.23
CA GLY A 91 3.57 39.09 10.09
C GLY A 91 2.26 38.75 9.36
N SER A 92 2.23 38.73 8.02
CA SER A 92 1.03 38.38 7.26
C SER A 92 0.66 36.90 7.35
N LEU A 93 1.66 36.00 7.45
CA LEU A 93 1.44 34.57 7.65
C LEU A 93 1.95 34.14 9.03
N GLU A 94 1.10 33.44 9.77
CA GLU A 94 1.40 32.91 11.10
C GLU A 94 1.73 31.41 11.02
N SER A 95 2.42 30.88 12.03
CA SER A 95 2.87 29.49 12.05
C SER A 95 2.46 28.73 13.32
N TRP A 96 2.10 27.46 13.15
CA TRP A 96 1.61 26.60 14.22
C TRP A 96 1.95 25.13 13.97
N CYS A 97 1.78 24.33 15.01
CA CYS A 97 1.77 22.87 14.95
C CYS A 97 0.54 22.35 15.71
N THR A 98 0.08 21.15 15.37
CA THR A 98 -1.15 20.60 15.97
C THR A 98 -0.88 19.30 16.74
N PRO A 99 -1.63 19.05 17.83
CA PRO A 99 -1.65 17.75 18.48
C PRO A 99 -2.63 16.81 17.76
N TYR A 100 -2.32 15.52 17.75
CA TYR A 100 -3.23 14.48 17.28
C TYR A 100 -3.01 13.19 18.09
N ALA A 101 -3.86 12.19 17.91
CA ALA A 101 -3.73 10.87 18.51
C ALA A 101 -3.26 9.84 17.47
N LEU A 102 -2.60 8.79 17.95
CA LEU A 102 -2.24 7.63 17.15
C LEU A 102 -3.32 6.53 17.31
N SER A 103 -3.70 5.93 16.19
CA SER A 103 -4.31 4.60 16.16
C SER A 103 -3.70 3.77 15.04
N ILE A 104 -3.53 2.48 15.29
CA ILE A 104 -2.94 1.53 14.34
C ILE A 104 -4.03 0.52 13.99
N MET A 105 -4.43 0.44 12.71
CA MET A 105 -5.47 -0.50 12.24
C MET A 105 -6.77 -0.48 13.07
N GLY A 106 -7.23 0.73 13.43
CA GLY A 106 -8.44 0.90 14.24
C GLY A 106 -8.21 0.80 15.76
N GLU A 107 -7.06 0.32 16.21
CA GLU A 107 -6.73 0.23 17.63
C GLU A 107 -6.18 1.57 18.16
N ARG A 108 -6.89 2.16 19.12
CA ARG A 108 -6.52 3.44 19.75
C ARG A 108 -5.32 3.24 20.69
N MET A 109 -4.18 3.82 20.34
CA MET A 109 -2.96 3.69 21.14
C MET A 109 -2.93 4.68 22.31
N VAL A 110 -2.49 4.20 23.48
CA VAL A 110 -2.33 5.03 24.71
C VAL A 110 -0.88 5.08 25.17
N ARG A 111 -0.25 3.92 25.37
CA ARG A 111 1.09 3.81 25.96
C ARG A 111 2.23 4.21 25.03
N ASN A 112 1.99 4.24 23.71
CA ASN A 112 3.02 4.46 22.70
C ASN A 112 3.47 5.94 22.59
N CYS A 113 2.76 6.87 23.23
CA CYS A 113 3.19 8.27 23.26
C CYS A 113 4.26 8.47 24.36
N PRO A 114 5.15 9.48 24.24
CA PRO A 114 6.21 9.73 25.22
C PRO A 114 5.71 9.94 26.67
N PHE A 115 4.45 10.33 26.84
CA PHE A 115 3.83 10.61 28.14
C PHE A 115 2.92 9.47 28.65
N GLY A 116 2.85 8.34 27.93
CA GLY A 116 2.11 7.14 28.34
C GLY A 116 0.59 7.28 28.45
N ASN A 117 -0.02 8.34 27.89
CA ASN A 117 -1.43 8.69 28.11
C ASN A 117 -2.24 8.98 26.83
N GLY A 118 -1.70 8.68 25.65
CA GLY A 118 -2.35 8.90 24.35
C GLY A 118 -2.39 10.34 23.85
N ASN A 119 -2.03 11.35 24.66
CA ASN A 119 -2.10 12.78 24.32
C ASN A 119 -0.78 13.36 23.75
N GLY A 120 0.24 12.53 23.56
CA GLY A 120 1.61 12.99 23.27
C GLY A 120 2.04 13.00 21.80
N TYR A 121 1.12 12.84 20.84
CA TYR A 121 1.46 12.96 19.42
C TYR A 121 1.06 14.32 18.87
N GLY A 122 1.56 14.61 17.67
CA GLY A 122 1.40 15.88 17.00
C GLY A 122 2.49 16.07 15.95
N ASP A 123 2.50 17.22 15.31
CA ASP A 123 3.49 17.54 14.29
C ASP A 123 4.90 17.67 14.89
N GLY A 124 5.63 16.56 15.00
CA GLY A 124 6.94 16.53 15.67
C GLY A 124 8.11 17.13 14.89
N ARG A 125 7.94 17.27 13.56
CA ARG A 125 8.92 17.86 12.63
C ARG A 125 8.26 18.62 11.49
N ALA A 126 6.98 18.91 11.62
CA ALA A 126 6.21 19.66 10.64
C ALA A 126 5.72 20.94 11.30
N VAL A 127 5.71 22.04 10.55
CA VAL A 127 5.22 23.33 11.02
C VAL A 127 4.37 23.90 9.90
N SER A 128 3.09 24.14 10.16
CA SER A 128 2.25 24.92 9.26
C SER A 128 2.69 26.38 9.33
N VAL A 129 2.88 27.02 8.18
CA VAL A 129 3.48 28.37 8.06
C VAL A 129 2.54 29.40 7.45
N GLY A 130 1.28 29.01 7.22
CA GLY A 130 0.25 29.90 6.74
C GLY A 130 -0.95 29.16 6.16
N GLU A 131 -2.09 29.82 6.15
CA GLU A 131 -3.23 29.48 5.31
C GLU A 131 -3.53 30.67 4.39
N VAL A 132 -3.89 30.36 3.14
CA VAL A 132 -4.20 31.38 2.13
C VAL A 132 -5.47 31.03 1.38
N VAL A 133 -6.17 32.04 0.86
CA VAL A 133 -7.32 31.88 -0.05
C VAL A 133 -6.98 32.53 -1.39
N VAL A 134 -6.78 31.68 -2.40
CA VAL A 134 -6.43 32.11 -3.76
C VAL A 134 -7.50 31.61 -4.70
N SER A 135 -8.07 32.51 -5.51
CA SER A 135 -9.15 32.19 -6.46
C SER A 135 -10.32 31.44 -5.82
N GLY A 136 -10.70 31.84 -4.60
CA GLY A 136 -11.79 31.22 -3.83
C GLY A 136 -11.46 29.86 -3.21
N ARG A 137 -10.24 29.32 -3.40
CA ARG A 137 -9.80 28.06 -2.82
C ARG A 137 -8.83 28.30 -1.66
N ARG A 138 -9.08 27.62 -0.55
CA ARG A 138 -8.27 27.68 0.67
C ARG A 138 -7.16 26.62 0.64
N TRP A 139 -5.95 27.04 1.01
CA TRP A 139 -4.76 26.21 1.08
C TRP A 139 -4.04 26.40 2.41
N GLU A 140 -3.51 25.32 2.96
CA GLU A 140 -2.61 25.31 4.10
C GLU A 140 -1.20 24.94 3.61
N LEU A 141 -0.18 25.66 4.08
CA LEU A 141 1.23 25.48 3.74
C LEU A 141 1.97 24.88 4.94
N GLN A 142 2.65 23.75 4.76
CA GLN A 142 3.36 23.05 5.84
C GLN A 142 4.80 22.69 5.48
N LEU A 143 5.76 23.09 6.31
CA LEU A 143 7.18 22.76 6.14
C LEU A 143 7.51 21.44 6.85
N LYS A 144 7.80 20.37 6.08
CA LYS A 144 8.35 19.13 6.65
C LYS A 144 9.86 19.26 6.85
N GLY A 145 10.32 19.15 8.09
CA GLY A 145 11.70 19.47 8.48
C GLY A 145 11.86 20.90 9.02
N GLY A 146 10.75 21.57 9.35
CA GLY A 146 10.69 22.93 9.89
C GLY A 146 11.25 23.10 11.30
N GLY A 147 11.94 22.10 11.85
CA GLY A 147 12.56 22.13 13.18
C GLY A 147 11.71 21.49 14.27
N THR A 148 12.20 21.57 15.51
CA THR A 148 11.52 20.98 16.66
C THR A 148 10.26 21.74 17.04
N THR A 149 9.34 21.01 17.66
CA THR A 149 8.05 21.45 18.18
C THR A 149 7.80 20.78 19.54
N PRO A 150 6.71 21.08 20.27
CA PRO A 150 6.35 20.35 21.49
C PRO A 150 6.15 18.85 21.31
N PHE A 151 6.00 18.40 20.07
CA PHE A 151 5.71 17.02 19.70
C PHE A 151 6.94 16.27 19.18
N CYS A 152 8.16 16.84 19.30
CA CYS A 152 9.35 16.30 18.65
C CYS A 152 9.88 14.95 19.19
N ARG A 153 9.33 14.39 20.28
CA ARG A 153 9.67 13.05 20.83
C ARG A 153 11.19 12.78 20.97
N GLY A 154 11.99 13.81 21.21
CA GLY A 154 13.46 13.70 21.32
C GLY A 154 14.22 13.68 19.98
N ALA A 155 13.54 13.77 18.84
CA ALA A 155 14.16 13.91 17.53
C ALA A 155 14.55 15.37 17.22
N ASP A 156 15.42 15.54 16.23
CA ASP A 156 15.98 16.84 15.81
C ASP A 156 15.01 17.78 15.05
N GLY A 157 13.81 17.31 14.70
CA GLY A 157 12.84 18.08 13.94
C GLY A 157 13.21 18.33 12.47
N ARG A 158 14.26 17.68 11.95
CA ARG A 158 14.75 17.84 10.56
C ARG A 158 14.33 16.70 9.64
N ALA A 159 14.17 17.03 8.37
CA ALA A 159 14.11 16.07 7.27
C ALA A 159 15.42 16.14 6.46
N VAL A 160 15.74 15.05 5.77
CA VAL A 160 16.98 14.93 4.98
C VAL A 160 16.67 14.93 3.49
N LEU A 161 17.62 15.39 2.69
CA LEU A 161 17.48 15.57 1.24
C LEU A 161 16.86 14.36 0.55
N ARG A 162 17.32 13.15 0.85
CA ARG A 162 16.78 11.91 0.26
C ARG A 162 15.29 11.72 0.52
N SER A 163 14.85 11.87 1.77
CA SER A 163 13.42 11.76 2.10
C SER A 163 12.59 12.86 1.44
N SER A 164 13.15 14.06 1.34
CA SER A 164 12.48 15.23 0.79
C SER A 164 12.34 15.14 -0.75
N VAL A 165 13.33 14.60 -1.46
CA VAL A 165 13.26 14.28 -2.91
C VAL A 165 12.18 13.24 -3.18
N ARG A 166 12.14 12.14 -2.41
CA ARG A 166 11.13 11.09 -2.56
C ARG A 166 9.73 11.64 -2.40
N GLU A 167 9.51 12.43 -1.35
CA GLU A 167 8.20 13.01 -1.07
C GLU A 167 7.77 14.02 -2.11
N PHE A 168 8.67 14.90 -2.57
CA PHE A 168 8.36 15.85 -3.63
C PHE A 168 7.95 15.12 -4.93
N LEU A 169 8.75 14.15 -5.38
CA LEU A 169 8.43 13.42 -6.62
C LEU A 169 7.16 12.56 -6.48
N ALA A 170 6.98 11.86 -5.36
CA ALA A 170 5.82 10.99 -5.18
C ALA A 170 4.51 11.75 -4.98
N SER A 171 4.52 12.90 -4.30
CA SER A 171 3.32 13.73 -4.15
C SER A 171 2.82 14.26 -5.49
N GLU A 172 3.71 14.84 -6.29
CA GLU A 172 3.36 15.38 -7.61
C GLU A 172 3.04 14.27 -8.62
N ALA A 173 3.72 13.13 -8.55
CA ALA A 173 3.34 11.96 -9.35
C ALA A 173 1.95 11.46 -8.99
N MET A 174 1.61 11.33 -7.70
CA MET A 174 0.29 10.87 -7.25
C MET A 174 -0.82 11.81 -7.72
N HIS A 175 -0.57 13.13 -7.74
CA HIS A 175 -1.51 14.10 -8.29
C HIS A 175 -1.79 13.85 -9.77
N ASN A 176 -0.75 13.70 -10.59
CA ASN A 176 -0.88 13.47 -12.03
C ASN A 176 -1.32 12.04 -12.37
N LEU A 177 -1.13 11.10 -11.46
CA LEU A 177 -1.76 9.78 -11.48
C LEU A 177 -3.26 9.88 -11.16
N GLY A 178 -3.80 11.03 -10.79
CA GLY A 178 -5.22 11.19 -10.45
C GLY A 178 -5.59 10.53 -9.11
N VAL A 179 -4.64 10.42 -8.18
CA VAL A 179 -4.90 9.99 -6.81
C VAL A 179 -4.85 11.21 -5.89
N GLU A 180 -5.93 11.42 -5.15
CA GLU A 180 -6.06 12.48 -4.17
C GLU A 180 -4.87 12.49 -3.19
N THR A 181 -4.17 13.62 -3.10
CA THR A 181 -2.91 13.73 -2.36
C THR A 181 -2.59 15.16 -1.89
N THR A 182 -1.80 15.28 -0.83
CA THR A 182 -1.06 16.51 -0.51
C THR A 182 -0.07 16.82 -1.64
N ARG A 183 0.00 18.08 -2.05
CA ARG A 183 0.91 18.58 -3.09
C ARG A 183 2.25 19.00 -2.49
N ALA A 184 3.28 19.10 -3.33
CA ALA A 184 4.55 19.69 -2.95
C ALA A 184 4.84 20.95 -3.76
N LEU A 185 4.95 22.09 -3.07
CA LEU A 185 5.26 23.37 -3.71
C LEU A 185 6.76 23.48 -4.03
N SER A 186 7.62 23.17 -3.07
CA SER A 186 9.07 23.39 -3.20
C SER A 186 9.89 22.40 -2.41
N LEU A 187 11.11 22.18 -2.88
CA LEU A 187 12.17 21.43 -2.20
C LEU A 187 13.39 22.33 -2.02
N VAL A 188 13.70 22.64 -0.76
CA VAL A 188 14.84 23.51 -0.39
C VAL A 188 15.83 22.69 0.43
N VAL A 189 17.11 22.75 0.08
CA VAL A 189 18.20 22.07 0.81
C VAL A 189 19.06 23.07 1.55
N SER A 190 19.64 22.65 2.67
CA SER A 190 20.79 23.35 3.25
C SER A 190 22.03 23.00 2.43
N ASP A 191 22.52 23.95 1.63
CA ASP A 191 23.57 23.69 0.64
C ASP A 191 24.95 23.40 1.28
N LYS A 192 25.95 23.07 0.47
CA LYS A 192 27.31 22.70 0.91
C LYS A 192 27.86 23.62 2.02
N GLY A 193 28.28 23.03 3.13
CA GLY A 193 28.74 23.75 4.33
C GLY A 193 27.59 24.32 5.17
N GLY A 194 26.36 23.85 4.95
CA GLY A 194 25.18 24.09 5.78
C GLY A 194 24.96 22.99 6.81
N GLU A 195 23.70 22.78 7.18
CA GLU A 195 23.28 21.85 8.22
C GLU A 195 23.10 20.42 7.67
N THR A 196 23.72 19.48 8.36
CA THR A 196 23.58 18.03 8.15
C THR A 196 23.00 17.37 9.39
N THR A 197 22.47 16.17 9.23
CA THR A 197 22.05 15.35 10.37
C THR A 197 22.30 13.87 10.09
N GLN A 198 22.51 13.10 11.15
CA GLN A 198 22.73 11.67 11.05
C GLN A 198 21.40 10.93 10.91
N ARG A 199 21.35 9.98 9.97
CA ARG A 199 20.21 9.08 9.79
C ARG A 199 20.66 7.62 9.73
N PRO A 200 19.84 6.69 10.25
CA PRO A 200 20.09 5.28 10.08
C PRO A 200 20.08 4.89 8.60
N TRP A 201 21.02 4.03 8.22
CA TRP A 201 21.21 3.56 6.86
C TRP A 201 21.70 2.11 6.83
N TYR A 202 21.68 1.56 5.63
CA TYR A 202 21.98 0.17 5.37
C TYR A 202 23.25 0.05 4.54
N SER A 203 24.25 -0.65 5.08
CA SER A 203 25.46 -0.97 4.32
C SER A 203 25.14 -1.95 3.18
N ALA A 204 25.96 -1.95 2.13
CA ALA A 204 25.81 -2.88 1.01
C ALA A 204 25.97 -4.36 1.42
N ARG A 205 26.51 -4.63 2.61
CA ARG A 205 26.69 -5.97 3.16
C ARG A 205 25.56 -6.36 4.13
N ASN A 206 24.67 -5.43 4.46
CA ASN A 206 23.62 -5.65 5.44
C ASN A 206 22.58 -6.64 4.89
N LYS A 207 22.38 -7.74 5.62
CA LYS A 207 21.36 -8.76 5.36
C LYS A 207 20.18 -8.69 6.34
N SER A 208 20.23 -7.77 7.30
CA SER A 208 19.20 -7.50 8.31
C SER A 208 18.20 -6.45 7.83
N ASP A 209 17.01 -6.48 8.44
CA ASP A 209 15.97 -5.47 8.25
C ASP A 209 16.28 -4.15 8.94
N ASP A 210 17.12 -4.19 9.97
CA ASP A 210 17.52 -3.03 10.78
C ASP A 210 18.78 -2.35 10.20
N PRO A 211 18.82 -1.01 10.20
CA PRO A 211 19.96 -0.25 9.73
C PRO A 211 21.19 -0.53 10.58
N ASP A 212 22.34 -0.71 9.94
CA ASP A 212 23.61 -1.12 10.55
C ASP A 212 24.66 0.00 10.53
N MET A 213 24.33 1.16 9.94
CA MET A 213 25.22 2.32 9.94
C MET A 213 24.43 3.63 10.09
N MET A 214 25.14 4.69 10.47
CA MET A 214 24.64 6.06 10.43
C MET A 214 25.31 6.79 9.28
N VAL A 215 24.54 7.51 8.48
CA VAL A 215 25.04 8.37 7.40
C VAL A 215 24.71 9.81 7.70
N GLU A 216 25.64 10.70 7.40
CA GLU A 216 25.41 12.13 7.44
C GLU A 216 24.73 12.56 6.14
N GLU A 217 23.56 13.18 6.25
CA GLU A 217 22.80 13.66 5.10
C GLU A 217 22.47 15.15 5.29
N ALA A 218 22.46 15.91 4.18
CA ALA A 218 22.07 17.31 4.18
C ALA A 218 20.61 17.47 4.63
N CYS A 219 20.35 18.42 5.51
CA CYS A 219 18.99 18.79 5.90
C CYS A 219 18.26 19.44 4.72
N ALA A 220 17.00 19.11 4.56
CA ALA A 220 16.14 19.67 3.51
C ALA A 220 14.70 19.82 4.00
N ILE A 221 13.98 20.76 3.39
CA ILE A 221 12.56 21.01 3.64
C ILE A 221 11.79 20.81 2.33
N THR A 222 10.75 19.99 2.41
CA THR A 222 9.68 19.96 1.39
C THR A 222 8.51 20.78 1.92
N THR A 223 8.07 21.78 1.15
CA THR A 223 6.85 22.52 1.44
C THR A 223 5.66 21.75 0.92
N ARG A 224 4.89 21.17 1.83
CA ARG A 224 3.62 20.51 1.53
C ARG A 224 2.52 21.53 1.41
N VAL A 225 1.57 21.29 0.52
CA VAL A 225 0.38 22.10 0.35
C VAL A 225 -0.85 21.20 0.28
N ALA A 226 -1.90 21.54 1.02
CA ALA A 226 -3.16 20.81 1.00
C ALA A 226 -4.32 21.77 1.23
N THR A 227 -5.54 21.36 0.89
CA THR A 227 -6.73 22.10 1.35
C THR A 227 -6.79 22.11 2.86
N SER A 228 -6.44 21.00 3.52
CA SER A 228 -6.25 20.90 4.96
C SER A 228 -5.32 19.74 5.31
N PHE A 229 -4.56 19.86 6.40
CA PHE A 229 -3.84 18.75 7.04
C PHE A 229 -4.60 18.11 8.21
N LEU A 230 -5.93 18.31 8.30
CA LEU A 230 -6.75 17.69 9.34
C LEU A 230 -6.79 16.16 9.16
N ARG A 231 -6.47 15.45 10.24
CA ARG A 231 -6.27 13.98 10.30
C ARG A 231 -7.39 13.36 11.11
N VAL A 232 -7.70 12.09 10.86
CA VAL A 232 -8.57 11.30 11.76
C VAL A 232 -8.02 11.33 13.19
N GLY A 233 -6.70 11.26 13.35
CA GLY A 233 -6.04 11.40 14.65
C GLY A 233 -6.33 12.73 15.38
N HIS A 234 -6.62 13.82 14.68
CA HIS A 234 -7.02 15.08 15.34
C HIS A 234 -8.38 14.91 16.01
N VAL A 235 -9.39 14.46 15.26
CA VAL A 235 -10.74 14.25 15.78
C VAL A 235 -10.72 13.20 16.89
N ASP A 236 -9.94 12.13 16.73
CA ASP A 236 -9.79 11.09 17.75
C ASP A 236 -9.18 11.59 19.06
N LEU A 237 -8.20 12.50 19.00
CA LEU A 237 -7.62 13.09 20.20
C LEU A 237 -8.68 13.85 21.03
N PHE A 238 -9.47 14.71 20.39
CA PHE A 238 -10.50 15.47 21.08
C PHE A 238 -11.66 14.58 21.54
N ALA A 239 -12.00 13.55 20.75
CA ALA A 239 -13.00 12.56 21.16
C ALA A 239 -12.59 11.84 22.44
N LYS A 240 -11.32 11.39 22.53
CA LYS A 240 -10.76 10.76 23.73
C LYS A 240 -10.84 11.66 24.96
N ARG A 241 -10.65 12.97 24.80
CA ARG A 241 -10.74 13.96 25.90
C ARG A 241 -12.18 14.26 26.31
N ALA A 242 -13.10 14.26 25.36
CA ALA A 242 -14.49 14.64 25.55
C ALA A 242 -15.37 13.54 26.16
N VAL A 243 -14.87 12.31 26.29
CA VAL A 243 -15.62 11.15 26.78
C VAL A 243 -15.13 10.67 28.15
N GLY A 244 -16.04 10.10 28.94
CA GLY A 244 -15.75 9.53 30.27
C GLY A 244 -16.29 10.37 31.43
N ARG A 245 -16.26 9.80 32.65
CA ARG A 245 -16.86 10.41 33.85
C ARG A 245 -16.21 11.74 34.27
N THR A 246 -15.00 11.99 33.83
CA THR A 246 -14.20 13.17 34.18
C THR A 246 -14.09 14.19 33.05
N ALA A 247 -14.76 13.96 31.92
CA ALA A 247 -14.70 14.88 30.78
C ALA A 247 -15.40 16.21 31.12
N THR A 248 -14.76 17.33 30.81
CA THR A 248 -15.31 18.66 31.10
C THR A 248 -16.15 19.19 29.94
N LYS A 249 -16.97 20.23 30.20
CA LYS A 249 -17.76 20.89 29.15
C LYS A 249 -16.87 21.53 28.09
N GLU A 250 -15.71 22.03 28.49
CA GLU A 250 -14.70 22.61 27.61
C GLU A 250 -14.13 21.56 26.65
N GLN A 251 -13.81 20.36 27.13
CA GLN A 251 -13.33 19.26 26.27
C GLN A 251 -14.40 18.80 25.28
N GLN A 252 -15.67 18.78 25.69
CA GLN A 252 -16.80 18.51 24.79
C GLN A 252 -16.96 19.62 23.73
N LEU A 253 -16.73 20.88 24.11
CA LEU A 253 -16.74 22.01 23.19
C LEU A 253 -15.58 21.94 22.18
N GLU A 254 -14.35 21.62 22.63
CA GLU A 254 -13.20 21.43 21.73
C GLU A 254 -13.49 20.34 20.67
N LEU A 255 -14.10 19.22 21.06
CA LEU A 255 -14.52 18.20 20.08
C LEU A 255 -15.52 18.76 19.08
N LYS A 256 -16.55 19.48 19.53
CA LYS A 256 -17.55 20.08 18.62
C LYS A 256 -16.90 21.07 17.65
N GLN A 257 -16.01 21.92 18.14
CA GLN A 257 -15.24 22.86 17.32
C GLN A 257 -14.36 22.14 16.29
N MET A 258 -13.70 21.04 16.67
CA MET A 258 -12.91 20.23 15.74
C MET A 258 -13.77 19.60 14.65
N VAL A 259 -14.96 19.08 14.98
CA VAL A 259 -15.91 18.52 13.99
C VAL A 259 -16.46 19.62 13.08
N GLU A 260 -16.83 20.78 13.63
CA GLU A 260 -17.26 21.94 12.83
C GLU A 260 -16.17 22.43 11.89
N HIS A 261 -14.92 22.44 12.34
CA HIS A 261 -13.79 22.83 11.51
C HIS A 261 -13.51 21.81 10.41
N ALA A 262 -13.62 20.50 10.68
CA ALA A 262 -13.56 19.47 9.65
C ALA A 262 -14.66 19.65 8.59
N LEU A 263 -15.89 19.92 9.03
CA LEU A 263 -17.00 20.28 8.14
C LEU A 263 -16.65 21.50 7.28
N PHE A 264 -16.20 22.59 7.90
CA PHE A 264 -15.85 23.82 7.20
C PHE A 264 -14.72 23.64 6.17
N ARG A 265 -13.66 22.91 6.52
CA ARG A 265 -12.46 22.80 5.66
C ARG A 265 -12.63 21.80 4.52
N GLU A 266 -13.40 20.73 4.72
CA GLU A 266 -13.41 19.58 3.81
C GLU A 266 -14.81 19.19 3.30
N TYR A 267 -15.87 19.62 3.99
CA TYR A 267 -17.25 19.14 3.78
C TYR A 267 -18.29 20.28 3.91
N ALA A 268 -17.94 21.48 3.43
CA ALA A 268 -18.76 22.69 3.65
C ALA A 268 -20.18 22.56 3.05
N ASP A 269 -20.31 21.79 1.97
CA ASP A 269 -21.56 21.57 1.25
C ASP A 269 -22.46 20.50 1.88
N CYS A 270 -21.99 19.79 2.93
CA CYS A 270 -22.78 18.77 3.62
C CYS A 270 -23.87 19.43 4.50
N LEU A 271 -25.08 19.54 3.94
CA LEU A 271 -26.30 20.06 4.58
C LEU A 271 -26.09 21.44 5.25
N PRO A 272 -25.72 22.48 4.49
CA PRO A 272 -25.44 23.79 5.07
C PRO A 272 -26.65 24.34 5.84
N GLY A 273 -26.41 24.80 7.07
CA GLY A 273 -27.45 25.35 7.97
C GLY A 273 -28.21 24.33 8.81
N ALA A 274 -28.05 23.02 8.56
CA ALA A 274 -28.64 21.98 9.40
C ALA A 274 -27.92 21.87 10.77
N PRO A 275 -28.53 21.23 11.78
CA PRO A 275 -27.87 20.93 13.05
C PRO A 275 -26.56 20.16 12.88
N LEU A 276 -25.61 20.37 13.80
CA LEU A 276 -24.28 19.74 13.74
C LEU A 276 -24.34 18.21 13.60
N ALA A 277 -25.25 17.54 14.31
CA ALA A 277 -25.39 16.09 14.23
C ALA A 277 -25.75 15.62 12.81
N GLU A 278 -26.73 16.25 12.16
CA GLU A 278 -27.14 15.91 10.79
C GLU A 278 -26.04 16.17 9.78
N ARG A 279 -25.37 17.32 9.90
CA ARG A 279 -24.20 17.67 9.07
C ARG A 279 -23.06 16.68 9.26
N ALA A 280 -22.80 16.26 10.49
CA ALA A 280 -21.78 15.28 10.81
C ALA A 280 -22.08 13.91 10.19
N VAL A 281 -23.34 13.48 10.17
CA VAL A 281 -23.74 12.24 9.44
C VAL A 281 -23.49 12.38 7.94
N ALA A 282 -23.92 13.49 7.33
CA ALA A 282 -23.67 13.74 5.91
C ALA A 282 -22.15 13.80 5.57
N MET A 283 -21.34 14.39 6.45
CA MET A 283 -19.89 14.37 6.34
C MET A 283 -19.34 12.95 6.40
N LEU A 284 -19.80 12.12 7.35
CA LEU A 284 -19.33 10.74 7.45
C LEU A 284 -19.68 9.93 6.19
N ASP A 285 -20.87 10.13 5.61
CA ASP A 285 -21.27 9.45 4.36
C ASP A 285 -20.41 9.89 3.16
N GLU A 286 -20.10 11.18 3.00
CA GLU A 286 -19.20 11.67 1.94
C GLU A 286 -17.74 11.23 2.17
N ALA A 287 -17.29 11.24 3.43
CA ALA A 287 -15.94 10.79 3.81
C ALA A 287 -15.72 9.31 3.47
N ALA A 288 -16.74 8.46 3.63
CA ALA A 288 -16.66 7.05 3.22
C ALA A 288 -16.31 6.91 1.74
N GLY A 289 -16.96 7.69 0.88
CA GLY A 289 -16.70 7.71 -0.56
C GLY A 289 -15.27 8.18 -0.88
N ARG A 290 -14.77 9.22 -0.19
CA ARG A 290 -13.40 9.71 -0.37
C ARG A 290 -12.36 8.67 0.04
N PHE A 291 -12.58 7.97 1.16
CA PHE A 291 -11.69 6.90 1.63
C PHE A 291 -11.68 5.71 0.66
N ALA A 292 -12.86 5.34 0.13
CA ALA A 292 -13.00 4.30 -0.87
C ALA A 292 -12.23 4.63 -2.16
N ARG A 293 -12.39 5.86 -2.67
CA ARG A 293 -11.66 6.35 -3.85
C ARG A 293 -10.14 6.40 -3.61
N LEU A 294 -9.71 6.82 -2.42
CA LEU A 294 -8.29 6.83 -2.05
C LEU A 294 -7.67 5.42 -2.10
N ALA A 295 -8.28 4.46 -1.40
CA ALA A 295 -7.78 3.09 -1.35
C ALA A 295 -7.81 2.41 -2.72
N ALA A 296 -8.90 2.58 -3.47
CA ALA A 296 -8.99 2.10 -4.85
C ALA A 296 -7.92 2.75 -5.75
N GLY A 297 -7.69 4.06 -5.59
CA GLY A 297 -6.63 4.79 -6.29
C GLY A 297 -5.23 4.25 -6.00
N TRP A 298 -4.93 3.91 -4.74
CA TRP A 298 -3.67 3.29 -4.35
C TRP A 298 -3.46 1.94 -5.02
N LEU A 299 -4.47 1.06 -4.95
CA LEU A 299 -4.43 -0.22 -5.64
C LEU A 299 -4.24 -0.01 -7.14
N ARG A 300 -4.97 0.92 -7.75
CA ARG A 300 -4.96 1.16 -9.20
C ARG A 300 -3.57 1.40 -9.76
N VAL A 301 -2.77 2.19 -9.07
CA VAL A 301 -1.43 2.61 -9.51
C VAL A 301 -0.30 1.78 -8.87
N GLY A 302 -0.65 0.72 -8.12
CA GLY A 302 0.34 -0.12 -7.45
C GLY A 302 1.00 0.55 -6.24
N PHE A 303 0.42 1.60 -5.67
CA PHE A 303 0.99 2.30 -4.52
C PHE A 303 0.68 1.57 -3.21
N CYS A 304 1.68 1.43 -2.33
CA CYS A 304 1.55 0.96 -0.97
C CYS A 304 2.07 2.02 0.00
N GLN A 305 1.19 2.57 0.84
CA GLN A 305 1.56 3.65 1.79
C GLN A 305 2.49 3.14 2.90
N GLY A 306 2.25 1.90 3.39
CA GLY A 306 3.12 1.18 4.32
C GLY A 306 2.98 1.51 5.82
N ASN A 307 2.47 2.68 6.20
CA ASN A 307 2.26 3.06 7.60
C ASN A 307 0.95 3.85 7.75
N PHE A 308 -0.16 3.26 7.32
CA PHE A 308 -1.43 3.96 7.16
C PHE A 308 -2.24 3.98 8.45
N ASN A 309 -1.65 4.58 9.48
CA ASN A 309 -2.29 4.85 10.76
C ASN A 309 -3.25 6.05 10.65
N ALA A 310 -4.12 6.25 11.64
CA ALA A 310 -5.08 7.37 11.60
C ALA A 310 -4.44 8.77 11.70
N ASP A 311 -3.22 8.87 12.22
CA ASP A 311 -2.45 10.12 12.16
C ASP A 311 -1.89 10.38 10.75
N ASN A 312 -1.77 9.36 9.90
CA ASN A 312 -1.44 9.53 8.48
C ASN A 312 -2.68 9.49 7.57
N CYS A 313 -3.88 9.56 8.16
CA CYS A 313 -5.13 9.51 7.45
C CYS A 313 -5.82 10.87 7.51
N LEU A 314 -5.79 11.61 6.39
CA LEU A 314 -6.49 12.90 6.30
C LEU A 314 -8.00 12.67 6.25
N VAL A 315 -8.75 13.48 7.00
CA VAL A 315 -10.22 13.37 6.99
C VAL A 315 -10.79 13.63 5.60
N GLY A 316 -10.10 14.40 4.77
CA GLY A 316 -10.48 14.69 3.39
C GLY A 316 -10.23 13.54 2.40
N GLY A 317 -9.70 12.39 2.84
CA GLY A 317 -9.44 11.24 1.97
C GLY A 317 -8.32 11.48 0.95
N ARG A 318 -7.21 12.07 1.39
CA ARG A 318 -6.01 12.32 0.57
C ARG A 318 -4.81 11.56 1.10
N THR A 319 -3.94 11.17 0.17
CA THR A 319 -2.63 10.61 0.47
C THR A 319 -1.77 11.67 1.19
N MET A 320 -1.12 11.28 2.29
CA MET A 320 -0.15 12.12 2.96
C MET A 320 1.00 11.28 3.53
N ASP A 321 2.04 11.98 3.98
CA ASP A 321 3.22 11.45 4.65
C ASP A 321 3.92 10.33 3.89
N TYR A 322 4.62 10.74 2.83
CA TYR A 322 5.48 9.88 2.01
C TYR A 322 6.76 9.47 2.76
N GLY A 323 6.60 8.57 3.73
CA GLY A 323 7.70 7.95 4.47
C GLY A 323 8.18 6.67 3.79
N PRO A 324 7.89 5.49 4.35
CA PRO A 324 8.31 4.22 3.76
C PRO A 324 7.28 3.66 2.76
N PHE A 325 6.82 4.52 1.84
CA PHE A 325 5.94 4.10 0.75
C PHE A 325 6.74 3.31 -0.30
N GLY A 326 6.02 2.57 -1.15
CA GLY A 326 6.56 1.97 -2.36
C GLY A 326 5.52 1.86 -3.46
N PHE A 327 5.96 1.93 -4.71
CA PHE A 327 5.17 1.49 -5.84
C PHE A 327 5.58 0.05 -6.19
N MET A 328 4.59 -0.82 -6.36
CA MET A 328 4.78 -2.23 -6.62
C MET A 328 5.39 -2.43 -8.01
N GLU A 329 6.53 -3.11 -8.03
CA GLU A 329 7.21 -3.54 -9.25
C GLU A 329 6.75 -4.96 -9.57
N LYS A 330 7.47 -5.97 -9.07
CA LYS A 330 6.98 -7.35 -9.06
C LYS A 330 5.69 -7.46 -8.24
N TYR A 331 4.67 -8.10 -8.81
CA TYR A 331 3.41 -8.33 -8.13
C TYR A 331 3.62 -9.20 -6.89
N ASP A 332 3.33 -8.60 -5.74
CA ASP A 332 3.20 -9.30 -4.46
C ASP A 332 1.97 -8.71 -3.73
N PRO A 333 0.92 -9.50 -3.51
CA PRO A 333 -0.29 -9.03 -2.83
C PRO A 333 0.01 -8.58 -1.39
N PHE A 334 1.08 -9.09 -0.79
CA PHE A 334 1.56 -8.71 0.53
C PHE A 334 2.70 -7.69 0.49
N PHE A 335 2.92 -7.04 -0.66
CA PHE A 335 3.94 -6.01 -0.80
C PHE A 335 3.75 -4.90 0.24
N ALA A 336 4.79 -4.67 1.03
CA ALA A 336 4.92 -3.54 1.92
C ALA A 336 6.42 -3.25 2.10
N LYS A 337 6.82 -1.97 2.01
CA LYS A 337 8.24 -1.62 2.07
C LYS A 337 8.78 -1.56 3.50
N TRP A 338 7.94 -1.16 4.45
CA TRP A 338 8.33 -1.08 5.86
C TRP A 338 8.09 -2.40 6.55
N THR A 339 9.09 -2.93 7.26
CA THR A 339 8.91 -4.17 8.02
C THR A 339 7.87 -4.05 9.13
N GLY A 340 7.68 -2.84 9.67
CA GLY A 340 6.63 -2.55 10.64
C GLY A 340 5.20 -2.53 10.06
N SER A 341 5.05 -2.55 8.73
CA SER A 341 3.72 -2.64 8.07
C SER A 341 2.99 -3.94 8.40
N GLY A 342 3.74 -5.00 8.73
CA GLY A 342 3.20 -6.35 8.82
C GLY A 342 2.37 -6.73 7.59
N ARG A 343 1.39 -7.62 7.78
CA ARG A 343 0.38 -7.91 6.74
C ARG A 343 -0.72 -6.85 6.67
N HIS A 344 -0.95 -6.10 7.74
CA HIS A 344 -2.14 -5.25 7.85
C HIS A 344 -2.09 -3.99 6.98
N PHE A 345 -0.91 -3.45 6.68
CA PHE A 345 -0.71 -2.36 5.71
C PHE A 345 -0.16 -2.82 4.36
N ALA A 346 -0.22 -4.12 4.07
CA ALA A 346 0.22 -4.63 2.80
C ALA A 346 -0.69 -4.20 1.65
N PHE A 347 -0.16 -4.24 0.42
CA PHE A 347 -0.81 -3.73 -0.79
C PHE A 347 -2.29 -4.07 -0.88
N ILE A 348 -2.66 -5.37 -0.83
CA ILE A 348 -4.07 -5.80 -0.98
C ILE A 348 -4.96 -5.45 0.21
N ASN A 349 -4.38 -5.16 1.38
CA ASN A 349 -5.10 -4.87 2.63
C ASN A 349 -5.34 -3.38 2.86
N GLN A 350 -4.87 -2.51 1.97
CA GLN A 350 -5.07 -1.06 2.09
C GLN A 350 -6.56 -0.63 2.15
N PRO A 351 -7.53 -1.27 1.44
CA PRO A 351 -8.95 -0.99 1.64
C PRO A 351 -9.43 -1.25 3.07
N GLN A 352 -9.02 -2.36 3.67
CA GLN A 352 -9.34 -2.71 5.05
C GLN A 352 -8.67 -1.74 6.04
N ALA A 353 -7.43 -1.34 5.79
CA ALA A 353 -6.75 -0.31 6.57
C ALA A 353 -7.47 1.05 6.50
N ALA A 354 -7.95 1.44 5.32
CA ALA A 354 -8.76 2.64 5.14
C ALA A 354 -10.08 2.56 5.91
N LEU A 355 -10.79 1.43 5.84
CA LEU A 355 -12.01 1.21 6.62
C LEU A 355 -11.74 1.25 8.13
N ALA A 356 -10.66 0.65 8.61
CA ALA A 356 -10.30 0.68 10.02
C ALA A 356 -10.07 2.12 10.53
N ASN A 357 -9.35 2.94 9.75
CA ASN A 357 -9.17 4.37 10.08
C ASN A 357 -10.49 5.15 9.98
N TYR A 358 -11.32 4.85 8.98
CA TYR A 358 -12.65 5.45 8.86
C TYR A 358 -13.54 5.11 10.05
N TYR A 359 -13.48 3.88 10.56
CA TYR A 359 -14.24 3.49 11.76
C TYR A 359 -13.79 4.24 13.00
N VAL A 360 -12.49 4.51 13.15
CA VAL A 360 -12.00 5.43 14.20
C VAL A 360 -12.62 6.80 14.01
N PHE A 361 -12.65 7.34 12.79
CA PHE A 361 -13.26 8.64 12.52
C PHE A 361 -14.75 8.68 12.92
N VAL A 362 -15.54 7.68 12.51
CA VAL A 362 -16.95 7.53 12.91
C VAL A 362 -17.10 7.49 14.43
N ASP A 363 -16.30 6.67 15.11
CA ASP A 363 -16.36 6.52 16.57
C ASP A 363 -15.90 7.79 17.31
N SER A 364 -15.06 8.60 16.68
CA SER A 364 -14.60 9.87 17.23
C SER A 364 -15.60 11.01 17.01
N VAL A 365 -16.44 10.91 15.98
CA VAL A 365 -17.58 11.82 15.75
C VAL A 365 -18.81 11.43 16.59
N ALA A 366 -18.94 10.16 16.98
CA ALA A 366 -20.10 9.65 17.73
C ALA A 366 -20.57 10.53 18.91
N PRO A 367 -19.70 11.13 19.75
CA PRO A 367 -20.14 11.97 20.87
C PRO A 367 -20.90 13.24 20.47
N VAL A 368 -20.79 13.69 19.21
CA VAL A 368 -21.53 14.87 18.70
C VAL A 368 -22.89 14.51 18.07
N LEU A 369 -23.20 13.21 17.93
CA LEU A 369 -24.41 12.74 17.25
C LEU A 369 -25.64 12.64 18.17
N GLY A 370 -25.49 12.80 19.48
CA GLY A 370 -26.60 12.74 20.44
C GLY A 370 -26.98 11.31 20.85
N GLU A 371 -28.24 11.12 21.24
CA GLU A 371 -28.72 9.87 21.88
C GLU A 371 -28.69 8.66 20.93
N ASP A 372 -28.96 8.87 19.63
CA ASP A 372 -29.02 7.81 18.61
C ASP A 372 -27.65 7.44 18.01
N ALA A 373 -26.56 7.96 18.58
CA ALA A 373 -25.20 7.79 18.03
C ALA A 373 -24.85 6.32 17.73
N GLY A 374 -25.25 5.38 18.60
CA GLY A 374 -24.95 3.95 18.43
C GLY A 374 -25.62 3.32 17.20
N GLU A 375 -26.85 3.73 16.87
CA GLU A 375 -27.55 3.24 15.68
C GLU A 375 -26.99 3.90 14.41
N ILE A 376 -26.80 5.22 14.46
CA ILE A 376 -26.26 6.02 13.35
C ILE A 376 -24.88 5.51 12.94
N THR A 377 -23.97 5.36 13.90
CA THR A 377 -22.59 4.89 13.61
C THR A 377 -22.58 3.49 13.00
N ARG A 378 -23.45 2.57 13.46
CA ARG A 378 -23.58 1.23 12.88
C ARG A 378 -24.03 1.30 11.42
N ALA A 379 -25.04 2.11 11.12
CA ALA A 379 -25.58 2.26 9.76
C ALA A 379 -24.56 2.89 8.81
N VAL A 380 -23.88 3.96 9.25
CA VAL A 380 -22.81 4.63 8.49
C VAL A 380 -21.65 3.67 8.18
N LYS A 381 -21.18 2.89 9.17
CA LYS A 381 -20.11 1.90 8.98
C LYS A 381 -20.49 0.83 7.96
N ALA A 382 -21.74 0.33 8.01
CA ALA A 382 -22.24 -0.65 7.04
C ALA A 382 -22.27 -0.09 5.61
N ARG A 383 -22.74 1.15 5.43
CA ARG A 383 -22.70 1.83 4.13
C ARG A 383 -21.27 2.02 3.62
N ALA A 384 -20.35 2.43 4.49
CA ALA A 384 -18.95 2.64 4.13
C ALA A 384 -18.26 1.33 3.66
N ALA A 385 -18.53 0.21 4.33
CA ALA A 385 -18.02 -1.09 3.89
C ALA A 385 -18.52 -1.46 2.49
N ALA A 386 -19.81 -1.22 2.21
CA ALA A 386 -20.39 -1.45 0.88
C ALA A 386 -19.78 -0.54 -0.19
N GLN A 387 -19.61 0.75 0.10
CA GLN A 387 -18.96 1.72 -0.82
C GLN A 387 -17.51 1.34 -1.12
N MET A 388 -16.75 0.92 -0.10
CA MET A 388 -15.37 0.44 -0.27
C MET A 388 -15.30 -0.77 -1.20
N LYS A 389 -16.15 -1.77 -0.97
CA LYS A 389 -16.22 -2.98 -1.82
C LYS A 389 -16.54 -2.60 -3.27
N ALA A 390 -17.54 -1.74 -3.47
CA ALA A 390 -17.94 -1.28 -4.80
C ALA A 390 -16.81 -0.52 -5.52
N ALA A 391 -16.13 0.42 -4.84
CA ALA A 391 -15.04 1.19 -5.44
C ALA A 391 -13.83 0.33 -5.84
N VAL A 392 -13.49 -0.68 -5.04
CA VAL A 392 -12.40 -1.62 -5.37
C VAL A 392 -12.77 -2.51 -6.56
N ALA A 393 -13.99 -3.05 -6.58
CA ALA A 393 -14.47 -3.85 -7.72
C ALA A 393 -14.50 -3.02 -9.01
N ASP A 394 -15.01 -1.79 -8.94
CA ASP A 394 -15.08 -0.84 -10.05
C ASP A 394 -13.70 -0.49 -10.61
N MET A 395 -12.71 -0.34 -9.73
CA MET A 395 -11.34 -0.09 -10.11
C MET A 395 -10.73 -1.27 -10.88
N TRP A 396 -10.89 -2.51 -10.41
CA TRP A 396 -10.39 -3.70 -11.11
C TRP A 396 -11.05 -3.87 -12.48
N ARG A 397 -12.38 -3.69 -12.53
CA ARG A 397 -13.17 -3.65 -13.77
C ARG A 397 -12.58 -2.65 -14.77
N THR A 398 -12.33 -1.43 -14.32
CA THR A 398 -11.77 -0.34 -15.15
C THR A 398 -10.36 -0.65 -15.64
N LYS A 399 -9.47 -1.19 -14.78
CA LYS A 399 -8.11 -1.58 -15.19
C LYS A 399 -8.08 -2.65 -16.28
N MET A 400 -9.10 -3.52 -16.32
CA MET A 400 -9.28 -4.56 -17.33
C MET A 400 -10.03 -4.08 -18.59
N GLY A 401 -10.44 -2.81 -18.65
CA GLY A 401 -11.01 -2.20 -19.85
C GLY A 401 -12.52 -2.38 -20.02
N PHE A 402 -13.23 -2.97 -19.06
CA PHE A 402 -14.69 -3.09 -19.10
C PHE A 402 -15.39 -1.73 -18.94
N SER A 403 -16.58 -1.56 -19.53
CA SER A 403 -17.44 -0.40 -19.25
C SER A 403 -18.21 -0.59 -17.94
N GLU A 404 -18.89 0.46 -17.48
CA GLU A 404 -19.62 0.47 -16.20
C GLU A 404 -20.76 -0.55 -16.13
N THR A 405 -21.25 -1.03 -17.29
CA THR A 405 -22.36 -1.98 -17.35
C THR A 405 -21.97 -3.44 -17.12
N CYS A 406 -20.68 -3.78 -17.05
CA CYS A 406 -20.19 -5.15 -16.96
C CYS A 406 -19.50 -5.46 -15.62
N SER A 407 -20.28 -5.77 -14.58
CA SER A 407 -19.74 -6.02 -13.22
C SER A 407 -19.41 -7.49 -12.94
N LEU A 408 -20.36 -8.41 -13.15
CA LEU A 408 -20.21 -9.82 -12.73
C LEU A 408 -19.09 -10.57 -13.46
N ALA A 409 -18.98 -10.38 -14.78
CA ALA A 409 -17.91 -11.02 -15.57
C ALA A 409 -16.52 -10.48 -15.19
N ALA A 410 -16.44 -9.17 -14.89
CA ALA A 410 -15.19 -8.54 -14.45
C ALA A 410 -14.73 -9.07 -13.09
N GLU A 411 -15.64 -9.30 -12.13
CA GLU A 411 -15.28 -9.88 -10.84
C GLU A 411 -14.63 -11.27 -10.97
N ALA A 412 -15.26 -12.18 -11.72
CA ALA A 412 -14.73 -13.54 -11.94
C ALA A 412 -13.37 -13.51 -12.69
N LEU A 413 -13.24 -12.66 -13.71
CA LEU A 413 -11.99 -12.51 -14.45
C LEU A 413 -10.87 -11.91 -13.61
N TRP A 414 -11.19 -11.00 -12.70
CA TRP A 414 -10.23 -10.44 -11.76
C TRP A 414 -9.68 -11.52 -10.82
N GLU A 415 -10.55 -12.36 -10.23
CA GLU A 415 -10.10 -13.43 -9.34
C GLU A 415 -9.11 -14.39 -10.03
N GLU A 416 -9.38 -14.76 -11.29
CA GLU A 416 -8.48 -15.60 -12.05
C GLU A 416 -7.16 -14.88 -12.43
N LEU A 417 -7.24 -13.61 -12.84
CA LEU A 417 -6.06 -12.79 -13.15
C LEU A 417 -5.15 -12.66 -11.93
N GLU A 418 -5.73 -12.42 -10.76
CA GLU A 418 -5.01 -12.30 -9.50
C GLU A 418 -4.23 -13.59 -9.19
N ARG A 419 -4.87 -14.76 -9.31
CA ARG A 419 -4.23 -16.07 -9.15
C ARG A 419 -3.12 -16.30 -10.18
N LEU A 420 -3.29 -15.84 -11.42
CA LEU A 420 -2.26 -15.91 -12.45
C LEU A 420 -1.06 -15.03 -12.09
N MET A 421 -1.29 -13.78 -11.70
CA MET A 421 -0.22 -12.86 -11.31
C MET A 421 0.61 -13.41 -10.14
N ARG A 422 -0.04 -13.98 -9.11
CA ARG A 422 0.65 -14.65 -7.98
C ARG A 422 1.62 -15.75 -8.41
N ARG A 423 1.32 -16.44 -9.52
CA ARG A 423 2.10 -17.58 -10.03
C ARG A 423 3.13 -17.20 -11.10
N SER A 424 3.18 -15.92 -11.50
CA SER A 424 3.86 -15.54 -12.75
C SER A 424 5.08 -14.63 -12.61
N ASP A 425 5.41 -14.19 -11.39
CA ASP A 425 6.53 -13.27 -11.15
C ASP A 425 6.53 -12.12 -12.19
N VAL A 426 5.40 -11.41 -12.29
CA VAL A 426 5.15 -10.36 -13.30
C VAL A 426 5.28 -8.97 -12.68
N ASP A 427 5.75 -8.01 -13.48
CA ASP A 427 5.71 -6.60 -13.14
C ASP A 427 4.27 -6.07 -13.24
N TYR A 428 3.76 -5.49 -12.15
CA TYR A 428 2.37 -5.03 -12.04
C TYR A 428 2.04 -3.93 -13.05
N THR A 429 2.89 -2.91 -13.14
CA THR A 429 2.61 -1.74 -13.99
C THR A 429 2.73 -2.11 -15.47
N ILE A 430 3.79 -2.84 -15.84
CA ILE A 430 4.01 -3.26 -17.23
C ILE A 430 2.90 -4.21 -17.68
N LEU A 431 2.50 -5.18 -16.85
CA LEU A 431 1.43 -6.12 -17.20
C LEU A 431 0.13 -5.38 -17.55
N PHE A 432 -0.37 -4.53 -16.65
CA PHE A 432 -1.62 -3.80 -16.88
C PHE A 432 -1.54 -2.84 -18.06
N ARG A 433 -0.37 -2.22 -18.30
CA ARG A 433 -0.17 -1.39 -19.51
C ARG A 433 -0.19 -2.24 -20.78
N GLN A 434 0.42 -3.42 -20.77
CA GLN A 434 0.51 -4.31 -21.93
C GLN A 434 -0.81 -5.02 -22.24
N LEU A 435 -1.70 -5.22 -21.27
CA LEU A 435 -3.03 -5.75 -21.57
C LEU A 435 -3.80 -4.87 -22.58
N ALA A 436 -3.60 -3.55 -22.58
CA ALA A 436 -4.19 -2.67 -23.60
C ALA A 436 -3.74 -3.05 -25.02
N ALA A 437 -2.47 -3.42 -25.20
CA ALA A 437 -1.96 -3.92 -26.48
C ALA A 437 -2.52 -5.30 -26.83
N VAL A 438 -2.81 -6.15 -25.85
CA VAL A 438 -3.46 -7.45 -26.09
C VAL A 438 -4.92 -7.27 -26.53
N ALA A 439 -5.64 -6.29 -25.98
CA ALA A 439 -7.00 -5.99 -26.40
C ALA A 439 -7.05 -5.62 -27.90
N GLU A 440 -6.07 -4.85 -28.39
CA GLU A 440 -5.99 -4.39 -29.78
C GLU A 440 -5.46 -5.42 -30.79
N VAL A 441 -4.99 -6.59 -30.33
CA VAL A 441 -4.71 -7.70 -31.25
C VAL A 441 -6.01 -8.02 -31.98
N ALA A 442 -5.96 -8.17 -33.31
CA ALA A 442 -7.16 -8.46 -34.10
C ALA A 442 -7.89 -9.71 -33.57
N SER A 443 -9.21 -9.66 -33.47
CA SER A 443 -10.04 -10.81 -33.06
C SER A 443 -10.19 -11.82 -34.20
N GLU A 444 -10.56 -13.06 -33.87
CA GLU A 444 -10.80 -14.15 -34.84
C GLU A 444 -12.09 -13.91 -35.69
N GLU A 445 -12.86 -12.84 -35.41
CA GLU A 445 -14.16 -12.55 -36.06
C GLU A 445 -14.25 -11.18 -36.77
N GLU A 446 -13.33 -10.22 -36.53
CA GLU A 446 -13.39 -8.85 -37.08
C GLU A 446 -12.78 -8.66 -38.49
N THR A 447 -12.36 -9.72 -39.20
CA THR A 447 -11.73 -9.55 -40.53
C THR A 447 -12.70 -9.32 -41.71
N SER A 448 -13.92 -8.84 -41.45
CA SER A 448 -14.88 -8.51 -42.51
C SER A 448 -14.77 -7.06 -43.02
N GLY A 449 -13.97 -6.19 -42.40
CA GLY A 449 -13.93 -4.76 -42.77
C GLY A 449 -12.62 -3.98 -42.63
N VAL A 450 -11.55 -4.55 -42.05
CA VAL A 450 -10.22 -3.91 -42.01
C VAL A 450 -9.33 -4.58 -43.05
N GLN A 451 -8.42 -3.83 -43.70
CA GLN A 451 -7.47 -4.43 -44.64
C GLN A 451 -6.81 -5.65 -44.01
N PRO A 452 -6.98 -6.85 -44.59
CA PRO A 452 -6.53 -8.08 -43.96
C PRO A 452 -5.03 -8.05 -43.78
N LEU A 453 -4.57 -8.45 -42.59
CA LEU A 453 -3.18 -8.81 -42.35
C LEU A 453 -2.76 -9.79 -43.44
N SER A 454 -1.71 -9.45 -44.19
CA SER A 454 -1.20 -10.36 -45.21
C SER A 454 -0.67 -11.62 -44.53
N PRO A 455 -1.09 -12.83 -44.95
CA PRO A 455 -0.57 -14.06 -44.37
C PRO A 455 0.96 -14.12 -44.55
N THR A 456 1.64 -14.81 -43.63
CA THR A 456 3.08 -15.09 -43.71
C THR A 456 3.31 -16.59 -43.62
N PRO A 457 4.47 -17.12 -44.05
CA PRO A 457 4.80 -18.53 -43.81
C PRO A 457 4.72 -18.84 -42.31
N GLY A 458 4.08 -19.95 -41.95
CA GLY A 458 3.78 -20.38 -40.57
C GLY A 458 2.52 -19.78 -39.95
N ALA A 459 1.83 -18.84 -40.60
CA ALA A 459 0.60 -18.26 -40.06
C ALA A 459 -0.54 -19.29 -40.01
N GLN A 460 -1.27 -19.34 -38.89
CA GLN A 460 -2.53 -20.06 -38.79
C GLN A 460 -3.62 -19.24 -39.49
N VAL A 461 -4.46 -19.87 -40.30
CA VAL A 461 -5.50 -19.21 -41.10
C VAL A 461 -6.81 -19.99 -41.05
N ARG A 462 -7.95 -19.29 -41.09
CA ARG A 462 -9.28 -19.85 -41.32
C ARG A 462 -9.66 -19.63 -42.79
N ALA A 463 -10.10 -20.68 -43.47
CA ALA A 463 -10.61 -20.54 -44.83
C ALA A 463 -12.02 -19.92 -44.80
N LYS A 464 -12.27 -18.95 -45.69
CA LYS A 464 -13.58 -18.28 -45.84
C LYS A 464 -13.91 -18.00 -47.30
N ASP A 465 -15.20 -17.84 -47.57
CA ASP A 465 -15.74 -17.40 -48.86
C ASP A 465 -15.33 -18.26 -50.08
N LEU A 466 -14.98 -19.54 -49.86
CA LEU A 466 -14.69 -20.48 -50.93
C LEU A 466 -15.99 -20.98 -51.57
N VAL A 467 -16.12 -20.78 -52.89
CA VAL A 467 -17.29 -21.23 -53.65
C VAL A 467 -17.14 -22.67 -54.13
N GLY A 468 -15.98 -23.02 -54.70
CA GLY A 468 -15.72 -24.36 -55.26
C GLY A 468 -15.32 -25.42 -54.24
N ALA A 469 -15.07 -25.01 -52.99
CA ALA A 469 -14.70 -25.88 -51.88
C ALA A 469 -15.36 -25.39 -50.58
N ALA A 470 -16.67 -25.12 -50.64
CA ALA A 470 -17.43 -24.53 -49.53
C ALA A 470 -17.34 -25.33 -48.23
N GLN A 471 -17.11 -26.64 -48.30
CA GLN A 471 -16.88 -27.52 -47.15
C GLN A 471 -15.64 -27.17 -46.33
N LEU A 472 -14.70 -26.40 -46.89
CA LEU A 472 -13.51 -25.94 -46.19
C LEU A 472 -13.73 -24.61 -45.46
N ASN A 473 -14.82 -23.89 -45.75
CA ASN A 473 -15.11 -22.64 -45.08
C ASN A 473 -15.32 -22.88 -43.57
N GLY A 474 -14.65 -22.09 -42.75
CA GLY A 474 -14.64 -22.25 -41.29
C GLY A 474 -13.57 -23.21 -40.76
N LEU A 475 -12.92 -24.00 -41.63
CA LEU A 475 -11.80 -24.88 -41.23
C LEU A 475 -10.48 -24.12 -41.19
N PHE A 476 -9.57 -24.60 -40.33
CA PHE A 476 -8.27 -24.00 -40.11
C PHE A 476 -7.15 -24.70 -40.90
N GLY A 477 -6.06 -23.97 -41.12
CA GLY A 477 -4.84 -24.48 -41.73
C GLY A 477 -3.63 -23.59 -41.45
N THR A 478 -2.45 -24.06 -41.85
CA THR A 478 -1.18 -23.34 -41.70
C THR A 478 -0.65 -22.93 -43.06
N CYS A 479 -0.39 -21.64 -43.26
CA CYS A 479 0.30 -21.14 -44.44
C CYS A 479 1.71 -21.70 -44.50
N LEU A 480 2.05 -22.46 -45.54
CA LEU A 480 3.39 -23.00 -45.75
C LEU A 480 4.26 -22.00 -46.49
N GLN A 481 3.80 -21.55 -47.64
CA GLN A 481 4.54 -20.61 -48.51
C GLN A 481 3.59 -19.89 -49.48
N PHE A 482 4.01 -18.71 -49.93
CA PHE A 482 3.33 -17.97 -50.99
C PHE A 482 3.91 -18.35 -52.35
N VAL A 483 3.06 -18.79 -53.27
CA VAL A 483 3.45 -19.19 -54.62
C VAL A 483 3.16 -18.03 -55.58
N ALA A 484 4.19 -17.22 -55.85
CA ALA A 484 4.09 -15.97 -56.61
C ALA A 484 3.42 -16.13 -57.98
N ASP A 485 3.77 -17.18 -58.73
CA ASP A 485 3.24 -17.45 -60.07
C ASP A 485 1.72 -17.67 -60.11
N SER A 486 1.14 -18.11 -58.99
CA SER A 486 -0.29 -18.38 -58.86
C SER A 486 -1.05 -17.33 -58.05
N GLY A 487 -0.33 -16.44 -57.34
CA GLY A 487 -0.90 -15.47 -56.40
C GLY A 487 -1.61 -16.12 -55.21
N ARG A 488 -1.26 -17.36 -54.83
CA ARG A 488 -1.94 -18.15 -53.80
C ARG A 488 -0.99 -18.64 -52.72
N TRP A 489 -1.53 -18.84 -51.53
CA TRP A 489 -0.87 -19.53 -50.42
C TRP A 489 -1.07 -21.03 -50.54
N ALA A 490 0.01 -21.80 -50.40
CA ALA A 490 -0.07 -23.19 -50.04
C ALA A 490 -0.42 -23.28 -48.55
N VAL A 491 -1.57 -23.87 -48.23
CA VAL A 491 -2.11 -23.98 -46.87
C VAL A 491 -2.29 -25.45 -46.54
N ALA A 492 -1.58 -25.92 -45.51
CA ALA A 492 -1.82 -27.24 -44.93
C ALA A 492 -3.05 -27.15 -44.02
N MET A 493 -4.19 -27.68 -44.48
CA MET A 493 -5.43 -27.70 -43.72
C MET A 493 -5.32 -28.72 -42.58
N GLU A 494 -5.97 -28.45 -41.44
CA GLU A 494 -6.02 -29.40 -40.30
C GLU A 494 -6.72 -30.73 -40.66
N SER A 495 -7.55 -30.72 -41.71
CA SER A 495 -8.13 -31.93 -42.31
C SER A 495 -7.09 -32.84 -43.02
N GLY A 496 -5.82 -32.42 -43.06
CA GLY A 496 -4.71 -33.16 -43.66
C GLY A 496 -4.49 -32.88 -45.15
N GLU A 497 -5.36 -32.09 -45.79
CA GLU A 497 -5.22 -31.70 -47.20
C GLU A 497 -4.39 -30.42 -47.34
N GLU A 498 -3.51 -30.36 -48.34
CA GLU A 498 -2.90 -29.09 -48.75
C GLU A 498 -3.74 -28.41 -49.83
N LYS A 499 -3.99 -27.11 -49.70
CA LYS A 499 -4.78 -26.32 -50.65
C LYS A 499 -4.07 -25.04 -51.05
N ALA A 500 -4.17 -24.71 -52.35
CA ALA A 500 -3.74 -23.41 -52.88
C ALA A 500 -4.89 -22.41 -52.79
N LEU A 501 -4.87 -21.55 -51.76
CA LEU A 501 -5.94 -20.60 -51.43
C LEU A 501 -5.49 -19.16 -51.70
N LYS A 502 -6.39 -18.32 -52.22
CA LYS A 502 -6.10 -16.90 -52.42
C LYS A 502 -6.05 -16.17 -51.07
N PRO A 503 -5.24 -15.09 -50.92
CA PRO A 503 -5.21 -14.29 -49.70
C PRO A 503 -6.59 -13.79 -49.25
N GLU A 504 -7.46 -13.41 -50.19
CA GLU A 504 -8.84 -12.94 -49.90
C GLU A 504 -9.75 -14.02 -49.28
N ASN A 505 -9.41 -15.30 -49.46
CA ASN A 505 -10.12 -16.45 -48.87
C ASN A 505 -9.52 -16.93 -47.54
N LEU A 506 -8.55 -16.19 -46.99
CA LEU A 506 -7.85 -16.57 -45.77
C LEU A 506 -7.99 -15.47 -44.72
N GLU A 507 -8.39 -15.88 -43.53
CA GLU A 507 -8.44 -15.04 -42.34
C GLU A 507 -7.32 -15.47 -41.39
N VAL A 508 -6.33 -14.60 -41.17
CA VAL A 508 -5.18 -14.90 -40.30
C VAL A 508 -5.65 -15.00 -38.85
N ARG A 509 -5.45 -16.16 -38.23
CA ARG A 509 -5.71 -16.42 -36.82
C ARG A 509 -4.60 -15.78 -36.00
N ALA A 510 -4.98 -15.04 -34.95
CA ALA A 510 -4.01 -14.63 -33.95
C ALA A 510 -3.45 -15.88 -33.25
N THR A 511 -2.17 -16.19 -33.49
CA THR A 511 -1.53 -17.34 -32.85
C THR A 511 -1.48 -17.12 -31.33
N GLY A 512 -1.42 -18.20 -30.54
CA GLY A 512 -1.27 -18.08 -29.08
C GLY A 512 -0.09 -17.19 -28.68
N ASP A 513 0.96 -17.22 -29.49
CA ASP A 513 2.14 -16.36 -29.36
C ASP A 513 1.83 -14.87 -29.53
N GLN A 514 0.90 -14.48 -30.42
CA GLN A 514 0.53 -13.07 -30.62
C GLN A 514 -0.19 -12.47 -29.42
N LEU A 515 -1.03 -13.24 -28.71
CA LEU A 515 -1.72 -12.77 -27.50
C LEU A 515 -0.80 -12.72 -26.28
N LEU A 516 0.14 -13.66 -26.18
CA LEU A 516 1.09 -13.69 -25.07
C LEU A 516 2.20 -12.63 -25.23
N ARG A 517 2.64 -12.38 -26.47
CA ARG A 517 3.82 -11.52 -26.76
C ARG A 517 3.81 -10.17 -26.04
N PRO A 518 2.72 -9.38 -26.00
CA PRO A 518 2.73 -8.09 -25.30
C PRO A 518 3.02 -8.23 -23.80
N ILE A 519 2.40 -9.22 -23.14
CA ILE A 519 2.53 -9.38 -21.69
C ILE A 519 3.84 -10.06 -21.26
N LEU A 520 4.52 -10.79 -22.16
CA LEU A 520 5.81 -11.45 -21.86
C LEU A 520 6.88 -10.47 -21.36
N ALA A 521 6.81 -9.19 -21.76
CA ALA A 521 7.72 -8.15 -21.27
C ALA A 521 7.63 -7.95 -19.74
N ALA A 522 6.46 -8.19 -19.14
CA ALA A 522 6.21 -8.05 -17.71
C ALA A 522 6.84 -9.18 -16.88
N PHE A 523 7.09 -10.36 -17.46
CA PHE A 523 7.58 -11.52 -16.71
C PHE A 523 9.04 -11.33 -16.32
N TYR A 524 9.37 -11.51 -15.04
CA TYR A 524 10.76 -11.55 -14.55
C TYR A 524 11.42 -12.90 -14.87
N VAL A 525 10.64 -13.97 -14.94
CA VAL A 525 11.07 -15.33 -15.31
C VAL A 525 10.18 -15.84 -16.44
N GLN A 526 10.77 -16.49 -17.44
CA GLN A 526 9.99 -17.06 -18.54
C GLN A 526 8.97 -18.08 -18.01
N PRO A 527 7.68 -17.95 -18.35
CA PRO A 527 6.65 -18.86 -17.86
C PRO A 527 6.81 -20.26 -18.47
N SER A 528 6.46 -21.30 -17.71
CA SER A 528 6.35 -22.67 -18.23
C SER A 528 5.25 -22.76 -19.30
N GLU A 529 5.28 -23.79 -20.14
CA GLU A 529 4.25 -24.02 -21.15
C GLU A 529 2.84 -24.16 -20.54
N GLU A 530 2.74 -24.80 -19.37
CA GLU A 530 1.48 -24.88 -18.62
C GLU A 530 0.97 -23.49 -18.21
N LEU A 531 1.87 -22.65 -17.68
CA LEU A 531 1.49 -21.30 -17.25
C LEU A 531 1.12 -20.41 -18.45
N LYS A 532 1.85 -20.54 -19.57
CA LYS A 532 1.49 -19.88 -20.84
C LYS A 532 0.11 -20.31 -21.32
N ALA A 533 -0.23 -21.60 -21.24
CA ALA A 533 -1.55 -22.11 -21.63
C ALA A 533 -2.67 -21.51 -20.77
N ARG A 534 -2.44 -21.37 -19.46
CA ARG A 534 -3.41 -20.74 -18.55
C ARG A 534 -3.59 -19.25 -18.82
N TRP A 535 -2.49 -18.52 -19.04
CA TRP A 535 -2.57 -17.12 -19.47
C TRP A 535 -3.31 -16.96 -20.79
N LEU A 536 -3.00 -17.80 -21.78
CA LEU A 536 -3.64 -17.75 -23.08
C LEU A 536 -5.14 -18.05 -22.99
N HIS A 537 -5.53 -18.99 -22.12
CA HIS A 537 -6.95 -19.24 -21.82
C HIS A 537 -7.62 -18.00 -21.25
N TRP A 538 -7.06 -17.43 -20.18
CA TRP A 538 -7.61 -16.23 -19.54
C TRP A 538 -7.72 -15.05 -20.51
N LEU A 539 -6.67 -14.79 -21.32
CA LEU A 539 -6.68 -13.72 -22.31
C LEU A 539 -7.78 -13.88 -23.37
N ARG A 540 -8.09 -15.11 -23.77
CA ARG A 540 -9.19 -15.40 -24.70
C ARG A 540 -10.53 -15.11 -24.05
N VAL A 541 -10.77 -15.63 -22.85
CA VAL A 541 -12.03 -15.41 -22.12
C VAL A 541 -12.25 -13.92 -21.85
N TRP A 542 -11.21 -13.23 -21.39
CA TRP A 542 -11.25 -11.79 -21.14
C TRP A 542 -11.56 -10.99 -22.42
N ARG A 543 -10.90 -11.28 -23.54
CA ARG A 543 -11.18 -10.59 -24.82
C ARG A 543 -12.58 -10.89 -25.35
N SER A 544 -13.06 -12.13 -25.24
CA SER A 544 -14.44 -12.46 -25.59
C SER A 544 -15.44 -11.69 -24.74
N ALA A 545 -15.18 -11.56 -23.43
CA ALA A 545 -16.03 -10.76 -22.55
C ALA A 545 -16.05 -9.27 -22.94
N LEU A 546 -14.90 -8.70 -23.32
CA LEU A 546 -14.83 -7.33 -23.84
C LEU A 546 -15.60 -7.15 -25.16
N ALA A 547 -15.50 -8.13 -26.08
CA ALA A 547 -16.16 -8.08 -27.38
C ALA A 547 -17.69 -8.20 -27.29
N LEU A 548 -18.21 -8.97 -26.33
CA LEU A 548 -19.63 -9.12 -26.08
C LEU A 548 -20.27 -7.86 -25.47
N GLU A 549 -19.47 -6.89 -25.04
CA GLU A 549 -19.95 -5.66 -24.44
C GLU A 549 -20.46 -4.68 -25.51
N SER A 550 -21.76 -4.69 -25.78
CA SER A 550 -22.38 -3.77 -26.74
C SER A 550 -22.17 -2.29 -26.38
N ALA A 551 -22.06 -1.96 -25.09
CA ALA A 551 -21.75 -0.62 -24.59
C ALA A 551 -20.24 -0.29 -24.58
N GLY A 552 -19.38 -1.28 -24.85
CA GLY A 552 -17.94 -1.22 -24.65
C GLY A 552 -17.17 -0.53 -25.78
N GLY A 553 -17.81 -0.26 -26.93
CA GLY A 553 -17.21 0.42 -28.08
C GLY A 553 -16.13 -0.40 -28.82
N GLY A 554 -16.07 -1.70 -28.55
CA GLY A 554 -15.10 -2.63 -29.16
C GLY A 554 -13.68 -2.57 -28.53
N PRO A 555 -12.74 -3.37 -29.08
CA PRO A 555 -11.42 -3.56 -28.47
C PRO A 555 -10.57 -2.28 -28.36
N ALA A 556 -10.66 -1.38 -29.35
CA ALA A 556 -9.94 -0.10 -29.32
C ALA A 556 -10.42 0.83 -28.19
N ALA A 557 -11.73 0.87 -27.93
CA ALA A 557 -12.28 1.66 -26.83
C ALA A 557 -11.92 1.05 -25.47
N ALA A 558 -11.90 -0.29 -25.35
CA ALA A 558 -11.40 -0.98 -24.17
C ALA A 558 -9.93 -0.64 -23.90
N ALA A 559 -9.08 -0.72 -24.92
CA ALA A 559 -7.66 -0.35 -24.81
C ALA A 559 -7.45 1.11 -24.42
N ALA A 560 -8.26 2.05 -24.95
CA ALA A 560 -8.23 3.45 -24.54
C ALA A 560 -8.57 3.63 -23.05
N ARG A 561 -9.64 2.97 -22.55
CA ARG A 561 -9.98 2.97 -21.11
C ARG A 561 -8.85 2.41 -20.24
N MET A 562 -8.21 1.33 -20.71
CA MET A 562 -7.07 0.74 -20.01
C MET A 562 -5.89 1.69 -19.96
N ARG A 563 -5.55 2.38 -21.06
CA ARG A 563 -4.46 3.36 -21.08
C ARG A 563 -4.71 4.56 -20.18
N SER A 564 -5.97 4.99 -20.00
CA SER A 564 -6.32 6.04 -19.03
C SER A 564 -6.32 5.58 -17.58
N ALA A 565 -6.53 4.28 -17.33
CA ALA A 565 -6.56 3.72 -15.98
C ALA A 565 -5.20 3.22 -15.50
N ASN A 566 -4.38 2.72 -16.43
CA ASN A 566 -3.12 2.04 -16.18
C ASN A 566 -1.94 2.94 -16.61
N PRO A 567 -1.21 3.55 -15.66
CA PRO A 567 -0.11 4.43 -15.98
C PRO A 567 1.02 3.66 -16.67
N LYS A 568 1.76 4.35 -17.53
CA LYS A 568 2.99 3.83 -18.12
C LYS A 568 4.17 4.01 -17.18
N PHE A 569 4.21 5.16 -16.48
CA PHE A 569 5.28 5.51 -15.56
C PHE A 569 4.77 5.67 -14.13
N ILE A 570 5.52 5.10 -13.20
CA ILE A 570 5.31 5.24 -11.75
C ILE A 570 6.66 5.60 -11.11
N PRO A 571 6.68 6.24 -9.91
CA PRO A 571 7.89 6.49 -9.14
C PRO A 571 8.53 5.21 -8.58
N ARG A 572 9.09 4.38 -9.47
CA ARG A 572 9.80 3.16 -9.10
C ARG A 572 10.93 3.52 -8.16
N GLU A 573 11.18 2.65 -7.20
CA GLU A 573 12.14 2.95 -6.15
C GLU A 573 13.54 3.22 -6.74
N TRP A 574 13.98 2.44 -7.73
CA TRP A 574 15.29 2.61 -8.36
C TRP A 574 15.45 3.95 -9.07
N MET A 575 14.36 4.51 -9.63
CA MET A 575 14.35 5.85 -10.21
C MET A 575 14.57 6.90 -9.10
N LEU A 576 13.89 6.73 -7.96
CA LEU A 576 14.07 7.60 -6.81
C LEU A 576 15.50 7.50 -6.27
N ILE A 577 16.10 6.29 -6.21
CA ILE A 577 17.50 6.09 -5.84
C ILE A 577 18.43 6.88 -6.74
N GLN A 578 18.26 6.76 -8.06
CA GLN A 578 19.05 7.51 -9.03
C GLN A 578 18.95 9.02 -8.77
N ALA A 579 17.76 9.54 -8.50
CA ALA A 579 17.54 10.96 -8.26
C ALA A 579 18.17 11.46 -6.95
N TYR A 580 17.97 10.76 -5.83
CA TYR A 580 18.53 11.23 -4.56
C TYR A 580 20.04 10.98 -4.43
N ASP A 581 20.60 9.92 -5.04
CA ASP A 581 22.04 9.67 -5.07
C ASP A 581 22.78 10.77 -5.85
N ALA A 582 22.19 11.24 -6.96
CA ALA A 582 22.69 12.38 -7.73
C ALA A 582 22.54 13.69 -6.94
N ALA A 583 21.38 13.93 -6.34
CA ALA A 583 21.10 15.14 -5.57
C ALA A 583 22.04 15.30 -4.37
N ALA A 584 22.42 14.20 -3.70
CA ALA A 584 23.40 14.20 -2.62
C ALA A 584 24.79 14.69 -3.06
N LYS A 585 25.13 14.57 -4.36
CA LYS A 585 26.37 15.07 -4.96
C LYS A 585 26.24 16.51 -5.49
N GLY A 586 25.04 17.10 -5.40
CA GLY A 586 24.71 18.43 -5.93
C GLY A 586 24.25 18.43 -7.39
N ASP A 587 23.99 17.26 -7.97
CA ASP A 587 23.40 17.14 -9.32
C ASP A 587 21.89 16.86 -9.20
N TYR A 588 21.09 17.84 -9.63
CA TYR A 588 19.63 17.76 -9.54
C TYR A 588 18.96 17.42 -10.89
N GLY A 589 19.73 17.10 -11.94
CA GLY A 589 19.20 16.81 -13.27
C GLY A 589 18.19 15.66 -13.27
N SER A 590 18.53 14.55 -12.62
CA SER A 590 17.64 13.39 -12.49
C SER A 590 16.33 13.70 -11.74
N VAL A 591 16.36 14.62 -10.75
CA VAL A 591 15.15 15.05 -10.04
C VAL A 591 14.22 15.80 -10.99
N GLN A 592 14.77 16.72 -11.79
CA GLN A 592 14.01 17.50 -12.76
C GLN A 592 13.46 16.65 -13.92
N GLU A 593 14.25 15.70 -14.42
CA GLU A 593 13.86 14.77 -15.47
C GLU A 593 12.69 13.88 -15.02
N LEU A 594 12.79 13.26 -13.84
CA LEU A 594 11.71 12.44 -13.28
C LEU A 594 10.47 13.27 -12.96
N PHE A 595 10.63 14.49 -12.43
CA PHE A 595 9.49 15.37 -12.18
C PHE A 595 8.70 15.61 -13.48
N LYS A 596 9.39 15.94 -14.58
CA LYS A 596 8.75 16.13 -15.90
C LYS A 596 8.05 14.87 -16.40
N LEU A 597 8.69 13.71 -16.27
CA LEU A 597 8.10 12.42 -16.63
C LEU A 597 6.79 12.16 -15.86
N PHE A 598 6.78 12.47 -14.57
CA PHE A 598 5.62 12.25 -13.71
C PHE A 598 4.51 13.29 -13.86
N LEU A 599 4.69 14.35 -14.67
CA LEU A 599 3.58 15.24 -15.04
C LEU A 599 2.60 14.58 -16.00
N THR A 600 3.05 13.60 -16.78
CA THR A 600 2.24 12.91 -17.80
C THR A 600 2.45 11.39 -17.74
N PRO A 601 2.13 10.75 -16.60
CA PRO A 601 2.49 9.35 -16.33
C PRO A 601 1.76 8.32 -17.21
N TYR A 602 0.69 8.74 -17.91
CA TYR A 602 -0.10 7.91 -18.82
C TYR A 602 0.33 8.01 -20.28
N ASP A 603 1.08 9.04 -20.62
CA ASP A 603 1.46 9.35 -22.00
C ASP A 603 2.62 8.46 -22.47
N GLU A 604 2.74 8.36 -23.78
CA GLU A 604 3.88 7.72 -24.44
C GLU A 604 5.03 8.74 -24.49
N HIS A 605 6.25 8.29 -24.17
CA HIS A 605 7.45 9.14 -24.14
C HIS A 605 8.59 8.39 -24.85
N PRO A 606 8.60 8.32 -26.20
CA PRO A 606 9.50 7.43 -26.95
C PRO A 606 10.98 7.56 -26.57
N GLU A 607 11.43 8.78 -26.28
CA GLU A 607 12.81 9.09 -25.88
C GLU A 607 13.18 8.54 -24.49
N LEU A 608 12.19 8.42 -23.60
CA LEU A 608 12.36 8.07 -22.18
C LEU A 608 11.94 6.63 -21.87
N GLU A 609 11.20 5.98 -22.76
CA GLU A 609 10.70 4.63 -22.57
C GLU A 609 11.81 3.59 -22.42
N ALA A 610 12.82 3.65 -23.28
CA ALA A 610 13.98 2.75 -23.18
C ALA A 610 14.70 2.87 -21.83
N LYS A 611 14.61 4.06 -21.20
CA LYS A 611 15.25 4.36 -19.92
C LYS A 611 14.37 3.99 -18.73
N TYR A 612 13.07 4.29 -18.78
CA TYR A 612 12.19 4.26 -17.59
C TYR A 612 11.01 3.30 -17.68
N PHE A 613 10.59 2.86 -18.87
CA PHE A 613 9.54 1.86 -19.03
C PHE A 613 10.15 0.45 -19.08
N CYS A 614 10.88 0.11 -18.02
CA CYS A 614 11.60 -1.15 -17.89
C CYS A 614 11.50 -1.69 -16.46
N LYS A 615 11.80 -2.98 -16.30
CA LYS A 615 11.97 -3.62 -14.99
C LYS A 615 13.20 -3.03 -14.29
N THR A 616 13.27 -3.18 -12.97
CA THR A 616 14.41 -2.75 -12.15
C THR A 616 15.75 -3.20 -12.76
N PRO A 617 16.66 -2.27 -13.11
CA PRO A 617 17.94 -2.64 -13.69
C PRO A 617 18.81 -3.44 -12.69
N PRO A 618 19.65 -4.39 -13.16
CA PRO A 618 20.42 -5.29 -12.30
C PRO A 618 21.30 -4.58 -11.24
N GLU A 619 21.83 -3.40 -11.58
CA GLU A 619 22.67 -2.59 -10.69
C GLU A 619 21.90 -1.96 -9.51
N TYR A 620 20.57 -1.89 -9.58
CA TYR A 620 19.70 -1.39 -8.51
C TYR A 620 19.03 -2.50 -7.69
N GLN A 621 18.96 -3.74 -8.19
CA GLN A 621 18.32 -4.88 -7.50
C GLN A 621 18.90 -5.19 -6.11
N LYS A 622 20.16 -4.81 -5.85
CA LYS A 622 20.85 -5.05 -4.57
C LYS A 622 21.13 -3.77 -3.77
N LYS A 623 20.65 -2.61 -4.23
CA LYS A 623 20.86 -1.34 -3.52
C LYS A 623 19.88 -1.21 -2.36
N GLY A 624 20.38 -0.77 -1.20
CA GLY A 624 19.53 -0.44 -0.05
C GLY A 624 18.41 0.52 -0.45
N GLY A 625 17.16 0.07 -0.34
CA GLY A 625 15.99 0.81 -0.77
C GLY A 625 15.14 0.06 -1.80
N CYS A 626 15.77 -0.57 -2.81
CA CYS A 626 15.13 -1.43 -3.81
C CYS A 626 15.11 -2.89 -3.31
N GLU A 627 13.97 -3.57 -3.43
CA GLU A 627 13.74 -4.98 -3.05
C GLU A 627 14.46 -5.45 -1.76
N ARG A 628 13.71 -5.43 -0.66
CA ARG A 628 13.92 -6.41 0.39
C ARG A 628 12.79 -7.40 0.31
N ASP A 629 13.16 -8.64 0.06
CA ASP A 629 12.24 -9.75 0.04
C ASP A 629 11.70 -9.94 1.47
N VAL A 630 10.59 -9.27 1.79
CA VAL A 630 9.94 -9.31 3.11
C VAL A 630 9.36 -10.72 3.41
N ARG A 631 9.53 -11.67 2.47
CA ARG A 631 9.21 -13.09 2.62
C ARG A 631 9.74 -13.72 3.91
N LYS A 632 10.84 -13.22 4.49
CA LYS A 632 11.35 -13.73 5.79
C LYS A 632 10.50 -13.37 7.01
N VAL A 633 9.61 -12.39 6.92
CA VAL A 633 8.68 -12.04 8.02
C VAL A 633 7.40 -12.89 7.95
N ALA A 634 7.14 -13.59 6.84
CA ALA A 634 5.89 -14.31 6.61
C ALA A 634 5.63 -15.47 7.60
N LEU A 635 6.65 -16.00 8.26
CA LEU A 635 6.50 -17.01 9.32
C LEU A 635 6.25 -16.42 10.72
N ARG A 636 6.50 -15.11 10.93
CA ARG A 636 6.34 -14.44 12.25
C ARG A 636 4.95 -13.84 12.48
N GLY A 637 4.13 -13.73 11.45
CA GLY A 637 2.83 -13.04 11.50
C GLY A 637 1.59 -13.92 11.68
N LEU A 638 1.73 -15.24 11.82
CA LEU A 638 0.58 -16.17 11.92
C LEU A 638 -0.12 -16.15 13.29
N ALA A 639 0.37 -15.39 14.28
CA ALA A 639 -0.18 -15.35 15.63
C ALA A 639 -1.18 -14.20 15.89
N TYR A 640 -1.38 -13.28 14.94
CA TYR A 640 -2.32 -12.17 15.10
C TYR A 640 -3.51 -12.34 14.16
N HIS A 641 -4.66 -12.66 14.76
CA HIS A 641 -6.01 -12.75 14.20
C HIS A 641 -6.49 -14.16 13.78
N ALA A 642 -7.05 -14.85 14.76
CA ALA A 642 -8.21 -15.71 14.57
C ALA A 642 -9.42 -14.80 14.35
N ASP A 643 -9.94 -14.75 13.12
CA ASP A 643 -11.33 -14.40 12.75
C ASP A 643 -11.41 -14.26 11.22
N TRP A 644 -11.22 -15.37 10.50
CA TRP A 644 -11.50 -15.45 9.05
C TRP A 644 -12.02 -16.85 8.68
N PRO A 645 -13.36 -17.06 8.58
CA PRO A 645 -13.95 -18.33 8.16
C PRO A 645 -13.75 -18.65 6.67
N GLU A 646 -13.63 -17.63 5.80
CA GLU A 646 -13.61 -17.81 4.34
C GLU A 646 -12.25 -18.32 3.81
N ALA A 647 -11.13 -17.81 4.33
CA ALA A 647 -9.79 -18.32 4.00
C ALA A 647 -9.55 -19.74 4.52
N TYR A 648 -10.20 -20.11 5.63
CA TYR A 648 -10.22 -21.48 6.14
C TYR A 648 -11.05 -22.39 5.21
N GLY A 649 -12.17 -21.90 4.67
CA GLY A 649 -12.97 -22.60 3.68
C GLY A 649 -12.23 -22.91 2.38
N GLU A 650 -11.49 -21.93 1.83
CA GLU A 650 -10.66 -22.14 0.62
C GLU A 650 -9.52 -23.13 0.87
N MET A 651 -8.84 -23.04 2.01
CA MET A 651 -7.77 -23.97 2.39
C MET A 651 -8.29 -25.41 2.60
N LEU A 652 -9.51 -25.57 3.12
CA LEU A 652 -10.19 -26.86 3.24
C LEU A 652 -10.65 -27.40 1.87
N SER A 653 -11.05 -26.52 0.95
CA SER A 653 -11.41 -26.88 -0.42
C SER A 653 -10.20 -27.42 -1.18
N ASP A 654 -9.07 -26.71 -1.15
CA ASP A 654 -7.81 -27.13 -1.78
C ASP A 654 -7.29 -28.45 -1.18
N ALA A 655 -7.43 -28.63 0.14
CA ALA A 655 -7.06 -29.86 0.83
C ALA A 655 -7.99 -31.04 0.47
N SER A 656 -9.29 -30.78 0.34
CA SER A 656 -10.30 -31.78 -0.05
C SER A 656 -10.15 -32.21 -1.52
N GLU A 657 -9.83 -31.28 -2.40
CA GLU A 657 -9.58 -31.54 -3.83
C GLU A 657 -8.29 -32.34 -4.01
N ALA A 658 -7.23 -31.97 -3.28
CA ALA A 658 -6.01 -32.76 -3.22
C ALA A 658 -6.27 -34.18 -2.69
N CYS A 659 -6.99 -34.36 -1.57
CA CYS A 659 -7.30 -35.69 -1.05
C CYS A 659 -8.12 -36.55 -2.02
N SER A 660 -9.04 -35.93 -2.77
CA SER A 660 -9.89 -36.61 -3.75
C SER A 660 -9.11 -37.08 -4.98
N HIS A 661 -8.09 -36.33 -5.41
CA HIS A 661 -7.19 -36.71 -6.51
C HIS A 661 -6.35 -37.97 -6.20
N TRP A 662 -6.16 -38.29 -4.91
CA TRP A 662 -5.39 -39.45 -4.43
C TRP A 662 -6.26 -40.54 -3.79
N GLY A 663 -7.59 -40.47 -3.90
CA GLY A 663 -8.52 -41.47 -3.35
C GLY A 663 -8.55 -41.54 -1.81
N LEU A 664 -8.19 -40.45 -1.12
CA LEU A 664 -8.13 -40.36 0.35
C LEU A 664 -9.37 -39.65 0.91
N ALA A 665 -9.88 -40.14 2.04
CA ALA A 665 -11.02 -39.54 2.72
C ALA A 665 -10.62 -38.31 3.55
N PHE A 666 -11.25 -37.17 3.28
CA PHE A 666 -11.07 -35.93 4.03
C PHE A 666 -12.16 -35.79 5.13
N LYS A 667 -11.78 -35.51 6.38
CA LYS A 667 -12.70 -35.21 7.50
C LYS A 667 -12.31 -33.90 8.19
N PRO A 668 -13.10 -32.83 8.08
CA PRO A 668 -12.81 -31.59 8.80
C PRO A 668 -13.25 -31.68 10.28
N PHE A 669 -12.47 -31.08 11.18
CA PHE A 669 -12.88 -30.82 12.57
C PHE A 669 -13.64 -29.48 12.66
N PRO A 670 -14.66 -29.34 13.52
CA PRO A 670 -15.41 -28.10 13.65
C PRO A 670 -14.56 -27.02 14.35
N ALA A 671 -14.60 -25.81 13.80
CA ALA A 671 -14.07 -24.61 14.43
C ALA A 671 -14.76 -24.37 15.77
N CYS A 672 -14.00 -24.02 16.81
CA CYS A 672 -14.54 -23.56 18.08
C CYS A 672 -15.39 -22.31 17.84
N ALA A 673 -16.70 -22.45 18.03
CA ALA A 673 -17.65 -21.35 17.95
C ALA A 673 -17.36 -20.29 19.02
N THR A 674 -17.47 -19.03 18.60
CA THR A 674 -17.69 -17.82 19.41
C THR A 674 -18.56 -18.08 20.65
N TRP A 675 -18.08 -17.66 21.83
CA TRP A 675 -18.93 -17.45 23.00
C TRP A 675 -19.10 -15.94 23.24
N ILE A 676 -20.29 -15.45 22.92
CA ILE A 676 -20.77 -14.10 23.25
C ILE A 676 -21.13 -14.12 24.74
N GLY A 677 -20.39 -13.40 25.57
CA GLY A 677 -20.69 -13.24 26.98
C GLY A 677 -21.74 -12.15 27.22
N SER A 678 -23.01 -12.56 27.38
CA SER A 678 -24.07 -11.77 27.98
C SER A 678 -23.81 -11.55 29.48
N SER A 679 -24.04 -10.32 29.94
CA SER A 679 -24.48 -9.92 31.29
C SER A 679 -24.27 -10.92 32.45
N THR A 680 -23.21 -10.75 33.23
CA THR A 680 -23.20 -10.64 34.71
C THR A 680 -21.75 -10.58 35.18
N GLY A 681 -21.46 -9.67 36.10
CA GLY A 681 -20.09 -9.27 36.43
C GLY A 681 -19.25 -10.37 37.07
N SER A 682 -17.97 -10.39 36.71
CA SER A 682 -16.85 -10.83 37.56
C SER A 682 -15.57 -10.20 37.02
N VAL A 683 -15.00 -9.28 37.80
CA VAL A 683 -13.71 -8.62 37.53
C VAL A 683 -12.60 -9.58 37.98
N PHE A 684 -11.69 -9.97 37.09
CA PHE A 684 -10.44 -10.59 37.51
C PHE A 684 -9.61 -9.55 38.28
N ARG A 685 -9.36 -9.82 39.56
CA ARG A 685 -8.51 -9.00 40.44
C ARG A 685 -7.04 -9.41 40.27
N GLU A 686 -6.18 -8.43 40.46
CA GLU A 686 -4.71 -8.44 40.33
C GLU A 686 -3.95 -9.42 41.28
N ARG A 687 -4.61 -10.42 41.87
CA ARG A 687 -4.02 -11.43 42.75
C ARG A 687 -3.86 -12.83 42.14
N ASP A 688 -4.42 -13.09 40.96
CA ASP A 688 -4.29 -14.39 40.29
C ASP A 688 -3.07 -14.47 39.33
N ALA A 689 -2.31 -13.38 39.19
CA ALA A 689 -1.08 -13.33 38.38
C ALA A 689 0.18 -13.88 39.08
N ARG A 690 0.03 -14.58 40.22
CA ARG A 690 1.15 -15.18 40.97
C ARG A 690 1.06 -16.70 41.04
N ILE A 691 0.73 -17.37 39.94
CA ILE A 691 1.04 -18.81 39.75
C ILE A 691 1.47 -19.00 38.29
N ALA A 692 2.68 -18.55 37.99
CA ALA A 692 3.42 -18.95 36.78
C ALA A 692 4.92 -18.74 37.03
N GLN A 693 5.44 -19.37 38.10
CA GLN A 693 6.86 -19.66 38.20
C GLN A 693 7.10 -21.05 37.59
N SER A 694 7.99 -21.10 36.60
CA SER A 694 8.56 -22.27 35.93
C SER A 694 7.58 -23.38 35.51
N GLY A 695 7.30 -23.45 34.20
CA GLY A 695 7.16 -24.74 33.52
C GLY A 695 5.79 -25.39 33.39
N SER A 696 4.68 -24.69 33.66
CA SER A 696 3.32 -25.27 33.48
C SER A 696 2.56 -24.60 32.33
N THR A 697 2.51 -25.29 31.19
CA THR A 697 1.61 -24.97 30.07
C THR A 697 0.20 -25.46 30.42
N VAL A 698 -0.79 -24.58 30.43
CA VAL A 698 -2.20 -24.99 30.59
C VAL A 698 -2.69 -25.47 29.22
N SER A 699 -2.82 -26.79 29.04
CA SER A 699 -3.41 -27.40 27.85
C SER A 699 -4.63 -28.25 28.21
N LYS A 700 -5.79 -27.97 27.61
CA LYS A 700 -6.90 -28.92 27.50
C LYS A 700 -6.80 -29.60 26.13
N ALA A 701 -6.11 -30.74 26.08
CA ALA A 701 -6.20 -31.71 24.98
C ALA A 701 -6.89 -32.98 25.52
N PRO A 702 -7.54 -33.80 24.68
CA PRO A 702 -8.03 -35.12 25.11
C PRO A 702 -6.87 -35.95 25.69
N ASP A 703 -7.13 -36.68 26.78
CA ASP A 703 -6.10 -37.39 27.58
C ASP A 703 -5.18 -38.28 26.71
N GLU A 704 -5.70 -38.81 25.60
CA GLU A 704 -5.03 -39.71 24.65
C GLU A 704 -3.91 -39.06 23.81
N LEU A 705 -3.88 -37.72 23.70
CA LEU A 705 -2.87 -36.99 22.92
C LEU A 705 -1.81 -36.31 23.78
N HIS A 706 -2.09 -36.10 25.07
CA HIS A 706 -1.21 -35.38 25.98
C HIS A 706 0.17 -36.05 26.11
N GLU A 707 0.22 -37.38 26.16
CA GLU A 707 1.48 -38.15 26.28
C GLU A 707 2.31 -38.19 24.99
N ARG A 708 1.73 -37.78 23.86
CA ARG A 708 2.37 -37.83 22.54
C ARG A 708 2.87 -36.47 22.08
N MET A 709 2.58 -35.42 22.85
CA MET A 709 2.90 -34.04 22.56
C MET A 709 4.15 -33.60 23.32
N SER A 710 5.18 -33.12 22.63
CA SER A 710 6.32 -32.43 23.24
C SER A 710 6.53 -31.06 22.61
N TRP A 711 7.07 -30.13 23.40
CA TRP A 711 7.36 -28.77 22.97
C TRP A 711 8.86 -28.53 22.98
N ASP A 712 9.43 -28.17 21.83
CA ASP A 712 10.82 -27.74 21.73
C ASP A 712 10.87 -26.20 21.66
N ILE A 713 11.47 -25.56 22.66
CA ILE A 713 11.79 -24.13 22.61
C ILE A 713 13.11 -23.98 21.85
N LEU A 714 13.10 -23.23 20.75
CA LEU A 714 14.29 -23.04 19.91
C LEU A 714 15.35 -22.20 20.66
N GLN A 715 16.56 -22.74 20.86
CA GLN A 715 17.66 -22.00 21.50
C GLN A 715 18.26 -20.95 20.54
N GLY A 716 18.10 -19.68 20.92
CA GLY A 716 18.64 -18.50 20.25
C GLY A 716 18.16 -17.21 20.94
N GLY A 717 18.32 -17.14 22.26
CA GLY A 717 17.81 -16.05 23.09
C GLY A 717 18.75 -14.84 23.11
N TYR A 718 18.21 -13.65 22.81
CA TYR A 718 18.90 -12.37 23.02
C TYR A 718 18.80 -11.93 24.48
N SER A 719 19.83 -11.24 24.98
CA SER A 719 19.80 -10.53 26.26
C SER A 719 19.08 -9.18 26.12
N VAL A 720 18.18 -8.87 27.06
CA VAL A 720 17.55 -7.55 27.20
C VAL A 720 18.59 -6.56 27.71
N ASN A 721 18.95 -5.55 26.91
CA ASN A 721 19.82 -4.46 27.36
C ASN A 721 18.94 -3.35 27.97
N HIS A 722 18.83 -3.32 29.30
CA HIS A 722 17.96 -2.40 30.04
C HIS A 722 18.39 -0.91 29.99
N GLY A 723 19.36 -0.53 29.14
CA GLY A 723 19.93 0.81 29.06
C GLY A 723 19.49 1.69 27.88
N GLN A 724 18.67 1.20 26.94
CA GLN A 724 18.21 2.02 25.80
C GLN A 724 16.94 2.82 26.17
N LEU A 725 17.11 4.14 26.32
CA LEU A 725 16.00 5.11 26.26
C LEU A 725 15.69 5.40 24.79
N GLY A 726 14.65 4.77 24.27
CA GLY A 726 14.18 4.85 22.89
C GLY A 726 13.01 3.88 22.70
N SER A 727 12.10 4.17 21.76
CA SER A 727 10.76 3.60 21.57
C SER A 727 10.61 2.07 21.37
N ASP A 728 11.62 1.27 21.66
CA ASP A 728 11.74 -0.08 21.12
C ASP A 728 11.44 -1.18 22.15
N HIS A 729 10.39 -0.98 22.96
CA HIS A 729 9.82 -2.07 23.73
C HIS A 729 9.07 -3.02 22.79
N LYS A 730 9.79 -3.97 22.19
CA LYS A 730 9.20 -5.10 21.46
C LYS A 730 8.56 -6.08 22.46
N PRO A 731 7.34 -6.59 22.23
CA PRO A 731 6.86 -7.76 22.95
C PRO A 731 7.77 -8.95 22.66
N VAL A 732 8.14 -9.69 23.71
CA VAL A 732 8.94 -10.92 23.59
C VAL A 732 8.02 -12.05 23.13
N CYS A 733 8.27 -12.60 21.95
CA CYS A 733 7.59 -13.80 21.47
C CYS A 733 8.51 -15.01 21.73
N LEU A 734 8.01 -16.03 22.42
CA LEU A 734 8.69 -17.32 22.60
C LEU A 734 8.17 -18.27 21.52
N GLU A 735 9.04 -18.67 20.60
CA GLU A 735 8.74 -19.71 19.62
C GLU A 735 8.93 -21.10 20.27
N ALA A 736 7.90 -21.94 20.18
CA ALA A 736 7.95 -23.34 20.55
C ALA A 736 7.37 -24.21 19.43
N VAL A 737 8.01 -25.33 19.14
CA VAL A 737 7.56 -26.30 18.15
C VAL A 737 6.87 -27.45 18.87
N LEU A 738 5.57 -27.65 18.59
CA LEU A 738 4.82 -28.82 19.05
C LEU A 738 5.11 -30.02 18.15
N ARG A 739 5.63 -31.09 18.72
CA ARG A 739 5.78 -32.38 18.06
C ARG A 739 4.73 -33.35 18.57
N ILE A 740 4.09 -34.10 17.67
CA ILE A 740 3.17 -35.18 18.01
C ILE A 740 3.72 -36.49 17.46
N ALA A 741 4.16 -37.40 18.33
CA ALA A 741 4.73 -38.69 17.92
C ALA A 741 3.66 -39.65 17.34
N LYS A 742 4.02 -40.45 16.34
CA LYS A 742 3.18 -41.54 15.80
C LYS A 742 3.20 -42.71 16.78
N GLY A 743 2.05 -43.12 17.30
CA GLY A 743 1.95 -44.29 18.17
C GLY A 743 2.05 -45.59 17.38
N THR A 744 2.93 -46.50 17.80
CA THR A 744 2.83 -47.93 17.50
C THR A 744 1.91 -48.55 18.54
N ALA A 745 0.84 -49.21 18.08
CA ALA A 745 -0.05 -49.93 18.97
C ALA A 745 0.65 -51.18 19.50
N GLU A 746 1.05 -51.17 20.78
CA GLU A 746 1.21 -52.40 21.56
C GLU A 746 0.57 -52.20 22.93
N MET A 747 -0.46 -53.00 23.21
CA MET A 747 -1.00 -53.19 24.55
C MET A 747 0.01 -53.99 25.38
N ARG A 748 0.34 -53.52 26.60
CA ARG A 748 0.20 -54.24 27.89
C ARG A 748 1.10 -53.64 28.99
N GLY A 749 0.54 -53.57 30.21
CA GLY A 749 1.20 -54.11 31.40
C GLY A 749 1.90 -53.13 32.35
N ALA A 750 1.30 -52.97 33.52
CA ALA A 750 1.68 -52.17 34.70
C ALA A 750 3.09 -52.38 35.31
N SER A 751 3.42 -51.46 36.23
CA SER A 751 4.45 -51.47 37.32
C SER A 751 5.88 -51.07 36.91
N SER A 752 6.70 -50.38 37.70
CA SER A 752 6.58 -49.60 38.94
C SER A 752 7.99 -49.01 39.22
N GLU A 753 8.02 -47.87 39.92
CA GLU A 753 9.09 -47.44 40.84
C GLU A 753 10.44 -46.82 40.36
N LEU A 754 10.61 -45.56 40.80
CA LEU A 754 11.68 -44.98 41.65
C LEU A 754 13.09 -44.65 41.09
N ARG A 755 13.40 -43.35 41.27
CA ARG A 755 14.61 -42.74 41.88
C ARG A 755 15.81 -42.32 41.01
N SER A 756 15.93 -40.98 40.91
CA SER A 756 17.05 -40.09 41.30
C SER A 756 18.50 -40.41 40.90
N GLY A 757 19.15 -39.44 40.24
CA GLY A 757 20.60 -39.25 40.30
C GLY A 757 21.18 -38.55 39.07
N GLU A 758 21.62 -37.30 39.23
CA GLU A 758 22.53 -36.58 38.31
C GLU A 758 23.96 -37.21 38.31
N PRO A 759 24.99 -36.59 37.70
CA PRO A 759 25.24 -36.37 36.26
C PRO A 759 26.62 -36.97 35.88
N THR A 760 27.02 -37.01 34.59
CA THR A 760 28.38 -36.66 34.08
C THR A 760 28.65 -37.11 32.63
N THR A 761 29.21 -36.15 31.89
CA THR A 761 30.16 -36.20 30.77
C THR A 761 30.68 -37.54 30.23
N SER A 762 30.66 -37.73 28.90
CA SER A 762 31.84 -37.94 28.01
C SER A 762 31.45 -38.47 26.61
N GLU A 763 32.22 -38.04 25.61
CA GLU A 763 32.22 -38.37 24.17
C GLU A 763 32.58 -39.86 23.86
N PRO A 764 32.92 -40.30 22.62
CA PRO A 764 32.11 -40.41 21.38
C PRO A 764 32.30 -41.77 20.60
N VAL A 765 31.54 -41.95 19.49
CA VAL A 765 31.71 -42.85 18.30
C VAL A 765 31.71 -44.41 18.49
N PRO A 766 31.70 -45.29 17.45
CA PRO A 766 31.11 -45.31 16.08
C PRO A 766 30.33 -46.60 15.69
N GLU A 767 29.66 -46.54 14.52
CA GLU A 767 29.49 -47.57 13.45
C GLU A 767 29.27 -49.08 13.76
N ASN A 768 28.25 -49.72 13.17
CA ASN A 768 28.29 -50.32 11.81
C ASN A 768 27.10 -51.29 11.53
N ARG A 769 26.52 -51.09 10.33
CA ARG A 769 26.13 -52.05 9.28
C ARG A 769 25.38 -53.38 9.56
N GLY A 770 24.30 -53.51 8.78
CA GLY A 770 23.94 -54.70 7.98
C GLY A 770 22.77 -55.51 8.54
N ALA A 771 21.82 -56.03 7.76
CA ALA A 771 21.51 -55.94 6.34
C ALA A 771 20.04 -56.41 6.16
N GLU A 772 19.38 -55.81 5.18
CA GLU A 772 18.40 -56.34 4.20
C GLU A 772 17.37 -57.44 4.59
N ASN A 773 16.08 -57.13 4.41
CA ASN A 773 15.26 -57.86 3.43
C ASN A 773 14.02 -57.08 2.95
N HIS A 774 13.66 -57.34 1.70
CA HIS A 774 12.87 -56.53 0.77
C HIS A 774 11.36 -56.40 1.06
N SER A 775 10.79 -55.21 0.80
CA SER A 775 9.47 -55.06 0.15
C SER A 775 9.20 -53.60 -0.31
N ALA A 776 8.71 -53.48 -1.56
CA ALA A 776 8.01 -52.35 -2.19
C ALA A 776 8.43 -50.91 -1.83
N GLY A 777 9.36 -50.35 -2.61
CA GLY A 777 9.75 -48.94 -2.55
C GLY A 777 8.73 -48.00 -3.20
N ALA A 778 8.33 -46.98 -2.44
CA ALA A 778 7.87 -45.70 -2.97
C ALA A 778 8.84 -44.62 -2.47
N LEU A 779 9.78 -44.24 -3.34
CA LEU A 779 10.52 -42.98 -3.24
C LEU A 779 9.68 -41.92 -3.92
N CYS A 780 9.29 -40.87 -3.21
CA CYS A 780 9.00 -39.58 -3.82
C CYS A 780 9.64 -38.47 -2.98
N PHE A 781 10.66 -37.86 -3.59
CA PHE A 781 11.23 -36.57 -3.26
C PHE A 781 10.27 -35.45 -3.69
N CYS A 782 10.12 -34.42 -2.85
CA CYS A 782 10.12 -33.00 -3.26
C CYS A 782 10.25 -32.11 -2.00
N PRO A 783 10.77 -30.88 -2.09
CA PRO A 783 12.11 -30.58 -1.64
C PRO A 783 12.14 -29.51 -0.55
N ARG A 784 13.19 -29.53 0.27
CA ARG A 784 13.73 -28.30 0.84
C ARG A 784 14.19 -27.41 -0.33
N VAL A 785 13.72 -26.17 -0.36
CA VAL A 785 14.62 -25.06 -0.68
C VAL A 785 14.95 -24.42 0.67
N GLY A 786 16.13 -24.76 1.19
CA GLY A 786 16.78 -23.97 2.22
C GLY A 786 17.50 -22.81 1.56
N VAL A 787 17.30 -21.61 2.13
CA VAL A 787 18.00 -20.33 1.96
C VAL A 787 18.07 -19.75 0.55
#